data_AF-A0A8E3B2U5-F1
#
_entry.id   AF-A0A8E3B2U5-F1
#
_cell.length_a   1.000
_cell.length_b   1.000
_cell.length_c   1.000
_cell.angle_alpha   90.00
_cell.angle_beta   90.00
_cell.angle_gamma   90.00
#
_symmetry.space_group_name_H-M   'P 1'
#
loop_
_entity.id
_entity.type
_entity.pdbx_description
1 polymer ?
#
loop_
_entity_poly.entity_id
_entity_poly.type
_entity_poly.pdbx_seq_one_letter_code
_entity_poly.pdbx_strand_id
1 'polypeptide(L)'
;MDNSEPVLLLGAGASITSGIPAAAKTVEKAARWAWCKENGRHPDDFTIRRSDYWPWLAAQPWYKTELSAADLYPEAIDNLLGVKSDRREFFEKLINPPEVPPSRGYVALTQILHQGWISTVLTTNFDQCLERAAIQQNRPHRLVSISTPADYVMFSSAPHDPQLVFLHGSVKHYTDRNLADEVQSLDPSLAERLRPLFRDHPVIAVGYRGAEASVMKDLFLAQAMSGGFLHGVYWCVLEDDLVGPHSPWVEQLAGAIGSNFQLVPIRGFDDLFEKDLLASMIAAGARPTRRPSGYSVGGMPADMRPLNELDVSGFEQPLLQARLRQYADRTDLWRPGDVDAAWVEEMTDRLDLVRPVGGSVCPTLAGWLLFSRNPSVEFPQARVEFRATGPGHWLRGRFGEDIELEPTSREGEFTVRRTITGNLWSQLDDLIDLLALVNFQFRLKAEVSRTVNAYNAIAIKEMLVNAIVHRDYDRDEAVQVIVEPKSIAVTSPGGLIEEIAVLVGGQSFQDAIAERTSPIKGYRNPAISDLFYGGGQMDRRGSGLSDMVLATVNNNGSVSFGPSADNAQFTVMIEARPEAVDEITNTALPIAEETVRYSSNLVPIEIMPAKVWHAATSAGSNRTFYRDAEGLAVPPGHVSDGRFYSLYDLEGLAESMVTPFDPGEIEALDFDELIRLPGGESIALKLLHELLFEHLKAKDLQIEYDRRRAYFARGDEPELKVSYQGRLRKATRTVVKARTKRESADIVYFEHKAVSFSVLRFGSDWAVVLTPGYAFTRDGVRNPISRERTNALSTRRAARDFNPSVLQDVSFWLAVLSGETEGLFALEQRRDNDLTRFAPSVLLSHRTPTISFNVSAFDELAQRDSEIDEDLQKLDAELEALALEPDDEDRDGSRRDADDLGPSEPDDVD
;
A
#
# COMPACT_ATOMS: atom_id res chain seq x y z
N MET A 1 -19.13 21.04 24.01
CA MET A 1 -19.95 20.13 23.19
C MET A 1 -19.66 18.76 23.74
N ASP A 2 -20.64 18.12 24.35
CA ASP A 2 -20.47 16.81 24.96
C ASP A 2 -20.08 15.82 23.85
N ASN A 3 -18.94 15.13 24.01
CA ASN A 3 -18.34 14.20 23.05
C ASN A 3 -19.20 12.92 22.85
N SER A 4 -20.49 13.06 22.57
CA SER A 4 -21.48 12.00 22.39
C SER A 4 -21.73 11.76 20.89
N GLU A 5 -21.43 10.56 20.41
CA GLU A 5 -21.61 10.18 18.99
C GLU A 5 -23.11 10.16 18.61
N PRO A 6 -23.55 10.73 17.49
CA PRO A 6 -24.95 10.66 17.08
C PRO A 6 -25.37 9.27 16.59
N VAL A 7 -26.64 8.93 16.83
CA VAL A 7 -27.32 7.74 16.28
C VAL A 7 -28.23 8.19 15.14
N LEU A 8 -28.04 7.59 13.96
CA LEU A 8 -28.81 7.92 12.77
C LEU A 8 -29.96 6.93 12.59
N LEU A 9 -31.19 7.42 12.38
CA LEU A 9 -32.34 6.62 11.97
C LEU A 9 -32.74 6.96 10.53
N LEU A 10 -32.64 5.98 9.63
CA LEU A 10 -33.03 6.10 8.23
C LEU A 10 -34.40 5.45 7.97
N GLY A 11 -35.29 6.22 7.35
CA GLY A 11 -36.56 5.72 6.83
C GLY A 11 -36.57 5.62 5.31
N ALA A 12 -37.72 5.23 4.75
CA ALA A 12 -37.87 4.97 3.31
C ALA A 12 -37.59 6.19 2.42
N GLY A 13 -37.69 7.41 2.99
CA GLY A 13 -37.36 8.65 2.31
C GLY A 13 -35.88 8.76 1.89
N ALA A 14 -34.97 8.09 2.60
CA ALA A 14 -33.54 8.08 2.27
C ALA A 14 -33.24 7.33 0.96
N SER A 15 -34.02 6.30 0.64
CA SER A 15 -33.77 5.40 -0.50
C SER A 15 -34.43 5.84 -1.82
N ILE A 16 -35.18 6.95 -1.82
CA ILE A 16 -35.96 7.41 -2.99
C ILE A 16 -35.06 7.69 -4.21
N THR A 17 -33.97 8.42 -4.01
CA THR A 17 -33.04 8.75 -5.11
C THR A 17 -32.18 7.56 -5.55
N SER A 18 -32.13 6.49 -4.74
CA SER A 18 -31.56 5.19 -5.09
C SER A 18 -32.54 4.29 -5.86
N GLY A 19 -33.69 4.82 -6.30
CA GLY A 19 -34.68 4.10 -7.13
C GLY A 19 -35.71 3.28 -6.34
N ILE A 20 -35.66 3.32 -5.00
CA ILE A 20 -36.59 2.57 -4.14
C ILE A 20 -37.80 3.45 -3.80
N PRO A 21 -39.03 3.03 -4.10
CA PRO A 21 -40.20 3.85 -3.87
C PRO A 21 -40.57 3.96 -2.39
N ALA A 22 -41.06 5.13 -1.99
CA ALA A 22 -41.72 5.32 -0.69
C ALA A 22 -43.09 4.61 -0.62
N ALA A 23 -43.63 4.44 0.59
CA ALA A 23 -44.83 3.67 0.90
C ALA A 23 -46.00 3.86 -0.09
N ALA A 24 -46.41 5.10 -0.39
CA ALA A 24 -47.53 5.36 -1.32
C ALA A 24 -47.29 4.79 -2.73
N LYS A 25 -46.07 4.97 -3.28
CA LYS A 25 -45.70 4.42 -4.59
C LYS A 25 -45.54 2.90 -4.53
N THR A 26 -45.13 2.36 -3.38
CA THR A 26 -45.08 0.90 -3.19
C THR A 26 -46.47 0.28 -3.20
N VAL A 27 -47.47 0.91 -2.56
CA VAL A 27 -48.87 0.47 -2.67
C VAL A 27 -49.35 0.48 -4.12
N GLU A 28 -49.03 1.53 -4.88
CA GLU A 28 -49.37 1.59 -6.30
C GLU A 28 -48.73 0.45 -7.11
N LYS A 29 -47.45 0.16 -6.87
CA LYS A 29 -46.75 -0.97 -7.50
C LYS A 29 -47.31 -2.33 -7.08
N ALA A 30 -47.64 -2.51 -5.80
CA ALA A 30 -48.23 -3.74 -5.28
C ALA A 30 -49.62 -3.97 -5.88
N ALA A 31 -50.43 -2.91 -6.02
CA ALA A 31 -51.73 -2.97 -6.67
C ALA A 31 -51.62 -3.36 -8.14
N ARG A 32 -50.68 -2.74 -8.88
CA ARG A 32 -50.40 -3.15 -10.26
C ARG A 32 -49.98 -4.61 -10.33
N TRP A 33 -49.05 -5.04 -9.47
CA TRP A 33 -48.54 -6.40 -9.44
C TRP A 33 -49.64 -7.43 -9.21
N ALA A 34 -50.45 -7.23 -8.16
CA ALA A 34 -51.57 -8.12 -7.82
C ALA A 34 -52.60 -8.18 -8.95
N TRP A 35 -52.96 -7.03 -9.54
CA TRP A 35 -53.88 -6.97 -10.67
C TRP A 35 -53.34 -7.71 -11.91
N CYS A 36 -52.05 -7.53 -12.25
CA CYS A 36 -51.42 -8.25 -13.36
C CYS A 36 -51.51 -9.75 -13.15
N LYS A 37 -51.19 -10.22 -11.94
CA LYS A 37 -51.22 -11.63 -11.58
C LYS A 37 -52.63 -12.22 -11.67
N GLU A 38 -53.64 -11.51 -11.18
CA GLU A 38 -55.06 -11.94 -11.26
C GLU A 38 -55.55 -12.00 -12.72
N ASN A 39 -55.02 -11.15 -13.60
CA ASN A 39 -55.40 -11.08 -15.01
C ASN A 39 -54.45 -11.85 -15.95
N GLY A 40 -53.56 -12.68 -15.43
CA GLY A 40 -52.63 -13.49 -16.23
C GLY A 40 -51.64 -12.67 -17.07
N ARG A 41 -51.33 -11.45 -16.65
CA ARG A 41 -50.37 -10.54 -17.31
C ARG A 41 -49.05 -10.49 -16.55
N HIS A 42 -47.99 -10.15 -17.28
CA HIS A 42 -46.68 -9.93 -16.67
C HIS A 42 -46.65 -8.57 -15.93
N PRO A 43 -46.12 -8.48 -14.70
CA PRO A 43 -46.05 -7.23 -13.94
C PRO A 43 -45.32 -6.08 -14.65
N ASP A 44 -44.37 -6.42 -15.53
CA ASP A 44 -43.58 -5.45 -16.32
C ASP A 44 -44.21 -5.08 -17.67
N ASP A 45 -45.45 -5.51 -17.97
CA ASP A 45 -46.17 -5.14 -19.20
C ASP A 45 -46.39 -3.61 -19.25
N PHE A 46 -45.67 -2.94 -20.16
CA PHE A 46 -45.67 -1.48 -20.33
C PHE A 46 -46.99 -0.92 -20.85
N THR A 47 -47.91 -1.76 -21.33
CA THR A 47 -49.21 -1.33 -21.82
C THR A 47 -50.21 -1.03 -20.69
N ILE A 48 -49.94 -1.53 -19.48
CA ILE A 48 -50.79 -1.39 -18.30
C ILE A 48 -50.64 0.01 -17.71
N ARG A 49 -51.76 0.71 -17.56
CA ARG A 49 -51.84 2.07 -17.02
C ARG A 49 -52.55 2.08 -15.67
N ARG A 50 -52.37 3.16 -14.92
CA ARG A 50 -53.04 3.36 -13.62
C ARG A 50 -54.56 3.27 -13.70
N SER A 51 -55.15 3.69 -14.83
CA SER A 51 -56.59 3.57 -15.08
C SER A 51 -57.11 2.13 -15.05
N ASP A 52 -56.24 1.14 -15.25
CA ASP A 52 -56.63 -0.26 -15.39
C ASP A 52 -56.77 -0.94 -14.02
N TYR A 53 -55.84 -0.68 -13.10
CA TYR A 53 -55.79 -1.34 -11.79
C TYR A 53 -56.27 -0.47 -10.63
N TRP A 54 -56.27 0.87 -10.74
CA TRP A 54 -56.67 1.74 -9.63
C TRP A 54 -58.16 1.65 -9.26
N PRO A 55 -59.11 1.57 -10.23
CA PRO A 55 -60.51 1.32 -9.91
C PRO A 55 -60.73 -0.04 -9.22
N TRP A 56 -59.95 -1.05 -9.61
CA TRP A 56 -59.97 -2.38 -8.98
C TRP A 56 -59.46 -2.33 -7.53
N LEU A 57 -58.37 -1.59 -7.28
CA LEU A 57 -57.86 -1.37 -5.93
C LEU A 57 -58.88 -0.65 -5.04
N ALA A 58 -59.49 0.42 -5.56
CA ALA A 58 -60.48 1.21 -4.84
C ALA A 58 -61.78 0.45 -4.55
N ALA A 59 -62.06 -0.63 -5.29
CA ALA A 59 -63.20 -1.52 -5.06
C ALA A 59 -62.92 -2.59 -4.00
N GLN A 60 -61.69 -2.71 -3.50
CA GLN A 60 -61.33 -3.70 -2.49
C GLN A 60 -62.02 -3.39 -1.14
N PRO A 61 -62.55 -4.40 -0.42
CA PRO A 61 -63.30 -4.17 0.83
C PRO A 61 -62.51 -3.49 1.96
N TRP A 62 -61.19 -3.66 1.97
CA TRP A 62 -60.28 -3.10 2.97
C TRP A 62 -59.78 -1.69 2.59
N TYR A 63 -59.96 -1.25 1.34
CA TYR A 63 -59.45 0.04 0.88
C TYR A 63 -60.25 1.21 1.45
N LYS A 64 -59.58 2.11 2.17
CA LYS A 64 -60.21 3.29 2.81
C LYS A 64 -59.86 4.56 2.05
N THR A 65 -60.84 5.15 1.37
CA THR A 65 -60.66 6.33 0.51
C THR A 65 -60.22 7.61 1.24
N GLU A 66 -60.50 7.66 2.55
CA GLU A 66 -60.19 8.77 3.44
C GLU A 66 -58.74 8.76 3.94
N LEU A 67 -58.03 7.63 3.80
CA LEU A 67 -56.63 7.50 4.18
C LEU A 67 -55.72 7.74 2.98
N SER A 68 -54.50 8.22 3.25
CA SER A 68 -53.50 8.31 2.20
C SER A 68 -53.04 6.90 1.78
N ALA A 69 -52.61 6.75 0.52
CA ALA A 69 -52.04 5.48 0.05
C ALA A 69 -50.82 5.05 0.88
N ALA A 70 -50.12 5.99 1.51
CA ALA A 70 -48.98 5.69 2.36
C ALA A 70 -49.40 5.07 3.71
N ASP A 71 -50.57 5.45 4.23
CA ASP A 71 -51.10 4.92 5.51
C ASP A 71 -51.81 3.58 5.30
N LEU A 72 -52.31 3.32 4.09
CA LEU A 72 -52.83 2.03 3.66
C LEU A 72 -51.75 0.98 3.42
N TYR A 73 -50.47 1.32 3.53
CA TYR A 73 -49.35 0.44 3.15
C TYR A 73 -49.40 -0.95 3.80
N PRO A 74 -49.52 -1.09 5.15
CA PRO A 74 -49.55 -2.42 5.77
C PRO A 74 -50.75 -3.26 5.31
N GLU A 75 -51.94 -2.65 5.24
CA GLU A 75 -53.17 -3.32 4.77
C GLU A 75 -53.04 -3.74 3.30
N ALA A 76 -52.40 -2.91 2.47
CA ALA A 76 -52.17 -3.19 1.06
C ALA A 76 -51.20 -4.35 0.85
N ILE A 77 -50.08 -4.41 1.57
CA ILE A 77 -49.13 -5.53 1.45
C ILE A 77 -49.79 -6.84 1.88
N ASP A 78 -50.54 -6.84 2.98
CA ASP A 78 -51.21 -8.04 3.50
C ASP A 78 -52.29 -8.57 2.53
N ASN A 79 -53.16 -7.69 2.04
CA ASN A 79 -54.28 -8.10 1.19
C ASN A 79 -53.89 -8.33 -0.28
N LEU A 80 -52.87 -7.64 -0.81
CA LEU A 80 -52.46 -7.76 -2.21
C LEU A 80 -51.34 -8.77 -2.42
N LEU A 81 -50.50 -9.02 -1.41
CA LEU A 81 -49.32 -9.90 -1.47
C LEU A 81 -49.34 -10.94 -0.34
N GLY A 82 -50.53 -11.41 0.06
CA GLY A 82 -50.71 -12.30 1.21
C GLY A 82 -49.98 -13.65 1.10
N VAL A 83 -49.68 -14.11 -0.13
CA VAL A 83 -48.87 -15.32 -0.35
C VAL A 83 -47.38 -15.01 -0.15
N LYS A 84 -46.73 -15.73 0.78
CA LYS A 84 -45.33 -15.47 1.19
C LYS A 84 -44.32 -15.48 0.03
N SER A 85 -44.48 -16.37 -0.96
CA SER A 85 -43.61 -16.41 -2.14
C SER A 85 -43.75 -15.19 -3.05
N ASP A 86 -44.97 -14.67 -3.20
CA ASP A 86 -45.26 -13.52 -4.06
C ASP A 86 -44.73 -12.22 -3.46
N ARG A 87 -44.91 -12.08 -2.13
CA ARG A 87 -44.35 -10.97 -1.38
C ARG A 87 -42.83 -10.92 -1.51
N ARG A 88 -42.18 -12.09 -1.39
CA ARG A 88 -40.74 -12.21 -1.56
C ARG A 88 -40.31 -11.75 -2.96
N GLU A 89 -40.91 -12.31 -4.01
CA GLU A 89 -40.55 -11.95 -5.39
C GLU A 89 -40.75 -10.45 -5.66
N PHE A 90 -41.85 -9.89 -5.17
CA PHE A 90 -42.15 -8.47 -5.28
C PHE A 90 -41.08 -7.61 -4.59
N PHE A 91 -40.77 -7.87 -3.32
CA PHE A 91 -39.80 -7.07 -2.57
C PHE A 91 -38.37 -7.26 -3.05
N GLU A 92 -37.95 -8.48 -3.42
CA GLU A 92 -36.62 -8.72 -4.00
C GLU A 92 -36.39 -7.86 -5.25
N LYS A 93 -37.39 -7.76 -6.14
CA LYS A 93 -37.35 -6.87 -7.32
C LYS A 93 -37.44 -5.39 -6.95
N LEU A 94 -38.19 -5.04 -5.90
CA LEU A 94 -38.40 -3.65 -5.48
C LEU A 94 -37.14 -3.02 -4.86
N ILE A 95 -36.46 -3.76 -3.99
CA ILE A 95 -35.38 -3.24 -3.14
C ILE A 95 -33.98 -3.44 -3.75
N ASN A 96 -33.85 -4.30 -4.76
CA ASN A 96 -32.62 -4.49 -5.53
C ASN A 96 -32.82 -4.12 -7.00
N PRO A 97 -33.06 -2.84 -7.33
CA PRO A 97 -33.12 -2.41 -8.72
C PRO A 97 -31.77 -2.69 -9.41
N PRO A 98 -31.71 -3.53 -10.45
CA PRO A 98 -30.45 -4.05 -10.99
C PRO A 98 -29.55 -2.98 -11.63
N GLU A 99 -30.11 -1.82 -12.01
CA GLU A 99 -29.40 -0.77 -12.75
C GLU A 99 -29.25 0.55 -11.97
N VAL A 100 -29.79 0.64 -10.75
CA VAL A 100 -29.72 1.89 -9.97
C VAL A 100 -28.68 1.75 -8.87
N PRO A 101 -27.57 2.52 -8.92
CA PRO A 101 -26.59 2.55 -7.85
C PRO A 101 -27.14 3.27 -6.60
N PRO A 102 -26.56 3.04 -5.41
CA PRO A 102 -26.85 3.86 -4.24
C PRO A 102 -26.65 5.35 -4.54
N SER A 103 -27.52 6.20 -3.99
CA SER A 103 -27.46 7.65 -4.19
C SER A 103 -26.20 8.28 -3.59
N ARG A 104 -25.91 9.52 -4.01
CA ARG A 104 -24.77 10.30 -3.50
C ARG A 104 -24.81 10.51 -1.98
N GLY A 105 -26.00 10.55 -1.37
CA GLY A 105 -26.16 10.62 0.08
C GLY A 105 -25.63 9.37 0.79
N TYR A 106 -25.90 8.17 0.26
CA TYR A 106 -25.34 6.93 0.83
C TYR A 106 -23.82 6.85 0.63
N VAL A 107 -23.31 7.32 -0.51
CA VAL A 107 -21.87 7.41 -0.76
C VAL A 107 -21.18 8.39 0.21
N ALA A 108 -21.82 9.52 0.55
CA ALA A 108 -21.30 10.43 1.55
C ALA A 108 -21.38 9.83 2.97
N LEU A 109 -22.48 9.14 3.29
CA LEU A 109 -22.67 8.48 4.57
C LEU A 109 -21.59 7.41 4.83
N THR A 110 -21.19 6.63 3.83
CA THR A 110 -20.10 5.65 4.01
C THR A 110 -18.78 6.30 4.38
N GLN A 111 -18.48 7.48 3.85
CA GLN A 111 -17.31 8.26 4.25
C GLN A 111 -17.45 8.77 5.68
N ILE A 112 -18.61 9.30 6.06
CA ILE A 112 -18.89 9.77 7.43
C ILE A 112 -18.72 8.64 8.45
N LEU A 113 -19.18 7.42 8.12
CA LEU A 113 -19.00 6.22 8.95
C LEU A 113 -17.52 5.83 9.04
N HIS A 114 -16.79 5.87 7.92
CA HIS A 114 -15.36 5.56 7.88
C HIS A 114 -14.52 6.57 8.66
N GLN A 115 -14.89 7.86 8.66
CA GLN A 115 -14.24 8.89 9.49
C GLN A 115 -14.60 8.77 10.98
N GLY A 116 -15.53 7.90 11.38
CA GLY A 116 -15.92 7.72 12.77
C GLY A 116 -16.71 8.90 13.36
N TRP A 117 -17.41 9.67 12.52
CA TRP A 117 -18.33 10.71 12.98
C TRP A 117 -19.71 10.16 13.36
N ILE A 118 -20.08 9.03 12.76
CA ILE A 118 -21.27 8.26 13.10
C ILE A 118 -20.84 6.79 13.18
N SER A 119 -21.31 6.06 14.19
CA SER A 119 -20.96 4.65 14.40
C SER A 119 -22.18 3.73 14.37
N THR A 120 -23.38 4.26 14.55
CA THR A 120 -24.62 3.47 14.54
C THR A 120 -25.66 4.07 13.60
N VAL A 121 -26.10 3.26 12.64
CA VAL A 121 -27.24 3.54 11.75
C VAL A 121 -28.35 2.54 12.04
N LEU A 122 -29.54 3.03 12.28
CA LEU A 122 -30.76 2.26 12.41
C LEU A 122 -31.59 2.46 11.15
N THR A 123 -32.26 1.42 10.66
CA THR A 123 -33.11 1.53 9.48
C THR A 123 -34.41 0.76 9.64
N THR A 124 -35.50 1.35 9.14
CA THR A 124 -36.78 0.65 8.92
C THR A 124 -36.89 0.10 7.49
N ASN A 125 -35.88 0.35 6.65
CA ASN A 125 -35.90 -0.09 5.25
C ASN A 125 -35.40 -1.52 5.13
N PHE A 126 -35.85 -2.22 4.09
CA PHE A 126 -35.38 -3.57 3.76
C PHE A 126 -34.29 -3.59 2.69
N ASP A 127 -33.98 -2.43 2.11
CA ASP A 127 -32.98 -2.31 1.07
C ASP A 127 -31.54 -2.38 1.59
N GLN A 128 -30.61 -2.56 0.67
CA GLN A 128 -29.18 -2.68 0.95
C GLN A 128 -28.39 -1.49 0.41
N CYS A 129 -28.99 -0.30 0.30
CA CYS A 129 -28.30 0.85 -0.30
C CYS A 129 -27.01 1.21 0.44
N LEU A 130 -27.02 1.22 1.77
CA LEU A 130 -25.82 1.51 2.56
C LEU A 130 -24.76 0.40 2.45
N GLU A 131 -25.16 -0.88 2.54
CA GLU A 131 -24.23 -2.02 2.38
C GLU A 131 -23.59 -2.02 0.99
N ARG A 132 -24.39 -1.84 -0.07
CA ARG A 132 -23.92 -1.73 -1.45
C ARG A 132 -22.99 -0.53 -1.62
N ALA A 133 -23.31 0.61 -1.03
CA ALA A 133 -22.44 1.79 -1.07
C ALA A 133 -21.12 1.50 -0.35
N ALA A 134 -21.16 0.82 0.81
CA ALA A 134 -19.97 0.52 1.59
C ALA A 134 -19.01 -0.40 0.83
N ILE A 135 -19.55 -1.46 0.22
CA ILE A 135 -18.79 -2.36 -0.67
C ILE A 135 -18.23 -1.59 -1.85
N GLN A 136 -19.03 -0.74 -2.51
CA GLN A 136 -18.58 0.01 -3.68
C GLN A 136 -17.46 1.01 -3.38
N GLN A 137 -17.48 1.60 -2.19
CA GLN A 137 -16.51 2.59 -1.74
C GLN A 137 -15.31 2.00 -0.99
N ASN A 138 -15.40 0.71 -0.63
CA ASN A 138 -14.53 0.02 0.33
C ASN A 138 -14.41 0.79 1.66
N ARG A 139 -15.52 1.39 2.12
CA ARG A 139 -15.57 2.29 3.28
C ARG A 139 -16.92 2.18 4.00
N PRO A 140 -16.96 2.06 5.33
CA PRO A 140 -15.84 1.59 6.17
C PRO A 140 -15.34 0.20 5.69
N HIS A 141 -14.12 -0.19 6.07
CA HIS A 141 -13.57 -1.53 5.72
C HIS A 141 -14.49 -2.66 6.22
N ARG A 142 -15.19 -2.43 7.33
CA ARG A 142 -16.22 -3.33 7.86
C ARG A 142 -17.45 -2.55 8.31
N LEU A 143 -18.63 -3.01 7.86
CA LEU A 143 -19.94 -2.56 8.33
C LEU A 143 -20.66 -3.77 8.95
N VAL A 144 -20.95 -3.72 10.25
CA VAL A 144 -21.63 -4.81 10.96
C VAL A 144 -23.14 -4.71 10.71
N SER A 145 -23.68 -5.64 9.94
CA SER A 145 -25.11 -5.71 9.63
C SER A 145 -25.84 -6.57 10.66
N ILE A 146 -26.84 -6.00 11.33
CA ILE A 146 -27.63 -6.67 12.38
C ILE A 146 -29.07 -6.71 11.91
N SER A 147 -29.51 -7.88 11.43
CA SER A 147 -30.80 -8.01 10.73
C SER A 147 -31.69 -9.14 11.26
N THR A 148 -31.14 -10.04 12.06
CA THR A 148 -31.85 -11.17 12.65
C THR A 148 -31.61 -11.25 14.16
N PRO A 149 -32.47 -11.95 14.92
CA PRO A 149 -32.24 -12.14 16.35
C PRO A 149 -30.92 -12.85 16.71
N ALA A 150 -30.40 -13.68 15.80
CA ALA A 150 -29.08 -14.31 15.98
C ALA A 150 -27.95 -13.27 15.96
N ASP A 151 -28.13 -12.17 15.22
CA ASP A 151 -27.15 -11.10 15.07
C ASP A 151 -27.10 -10.18 16.29
N TYR A 152 -28.08 -10.23 17.19
CA TYR A 152 -28.12 -9.34 18.37
C TYR A 152 -26.91 -9.53 19.30
N VAL A 153 -26.19 -10.65 19.19
CA VAL A 153 -24.92 -10.88 19.90
C VAL A 153 -23.79 -9.99 19.39
N MET A 154 -23.90 -9.49 18.16
CA MET A 154 -22.94 -8.59 17.50
C MET A 154 -23.18 -7.12 17.85
N PHE A 155 -24.34 -6.78 18.41
CA PHE A 155 -24.70 -5.42 18.76
C PHE A 155 -23.82 -4.87 19.88
N SER A 156 -23.33 -3.64 19.71
CA SER A 156 -22.64 -2.87 20.74
C SER A 156 -23.23 -1.47 20.86
N SER A 157 -23.33 -0.94 22.09
CA SER A 157 -23.69 0.46 22.33
C SER A 157 -22.52 1.43 22.12
N ALA A 158 -21.30 0.92 21.97
CA ALA A 158 -20.10 1.68 21.65
C ALA A 158 -19.27 0.88 20.62
N PRO A 159 -19.76 0.76 19.38
CA PRO A 159 -19.17 -0.13 18.40
C PRO A 159 -17.86 0.45 17.83
N HIS A 160 -16.81 -0.37 17.75
CA HIS A 160 -15.57 0.01 17.08
C HIS A 160 -15.77 0.04 15.56
N ASP A 161 -16.37 -1.01 15.00
CA ASP A 161 -16.77 -1.09 13.60
C ASP A 161 -18.19 -0.50 13.46
N PRO A 162 -18.46 0.41 12.52
CA PRO A 162 -19.80 0.94 12.34
C PRO A 162 -20.85 -0.16 12.15
N GLN A 163 -22.03 0.02 12.72
CA GLN A 163 -23.12 -0.97 12.68
C GLN A 163 -24.37 -0.42 12.00
N LEU A 164 -25.02 -1.28 11.21
CA LEU A 164 -26.31 -1.05 10.58
C LEU A 164 -27.34 -2.01 11.20
N VAL A 165 -28.34 -1.48 11.88
CA VAL A 165 -29.36 -2.24 12.59
C VAL A 165 -30.70 -2.13 11.87
N PHE A 166 -31.22 -3.26 11.40
CA PHE A 166 -32.53 -3.34 10.76
C PHE A 166 -33.61 -3.55 11.82
N LEU A 167 -34.46 -2.55 12.03
CA LEU A 167 -35.50 -2.59 13.06
C LEU A 167 -36.65 -3.56 12.71
N HIS A 168 -36.91 -3.76 11.41
CA HIS A 168 -37.99 -4.63 10.93
C HIS A 168 -37.48 -5.94 10.30
N GLY A 169 -36.21 -6.27 10.48
CA GLY A 169 -35.59 -7.48 9.95
C GLY A 169 -35.20 -7.39 8.47
N SER A 170 -34.94 -8.54 7.85
CA SER A 170 -34.45 -8.64 6.47
C SER A 170 -35.35 -9.51 5.59
N VAL A 171 -35.63 -9.02 4.38
CA VAL A 171 -36.35 -9.76 3.33
C VAL A 171 -35.55 -10.98 2.87
N LYS A 172 -34.21 -10.93 2.91
CA LYS A 172 -33.32 -12.05 2.52
C LYS A 172 -33.42 -13.23 3.49
N HIS A 173 -33.61 -12.95 4.78
CA HIS A 173 -33.59 -13.97 5.84
C HIS A 173 -34.98 -14.35 6.36
N TYR A 174 -36.05 -13.90 5.68
CA TYR A 174 -37.44 -14.17 6.05
C TYR A 174 -37.79 -13.70 7.48
N THR A 175 -37.14 -12.64 7.95
CA THR A 175 -37.44 -11.97 9.23
C THR A 175 -38.19 -10.65 9.01
N ASP A 176 -38.59 -10.36 7.77
CA ASP A 176 -39.24 -9.10 7.40
C ASP A 176 -40.61 -8.96 8.08
N ARG A 177 -40.74 -7.93 8.92
CA ARG A 177 -42.00 -7.55 9.57
C ARG A 177 -42.71 -6.52 8.69
N ASN A 178 -43.55 -7.01 7.77
CA ASN A 178 -44.29 -6.17 6.82
C ASN A 178 -45.81 -6.22 7.05
N LEU A 179 -46.30 -7.20 7.82
CA LEU A 179 -47.73 -7.38 8.06
C LEU A 179 -48.26 -6.43 9.15
N ALA A 180 -49.55 -6.12 9.08
CA ALA A 180 -50.22 -5.23 10.03
C ALA A 180 -50.05 -5.67 11.49
N ASP A 181 -49.95 -6.98 11.74
CA ASP A 181 -49.71 -7.58 13.06
C ASP A 181 -48.22 -7.60 13.46
N GLU A 182 -47.30 -7.62 12.49
CA GLU A 182 -45.85 -7.73 12.74
C GLU A 182 -45.19 -6.37 13.03
N VAL A 183 -45.75 -5.27 12.49
CA VAL A 183 -45.24 -3.89 12.69
C VAL A 183 -45.81 -3.23 13.96
N GLN A 184 -46.69 -3.93 14.70
CA GLN A 184 -47.28 -3.41 15.95
C GLN A 184 -46.27 -3.29 17.09
N SER A 185 -45.34 -4.25 17.20
CA SER A 185 -44.37 -4.30 18.29
C SER A 185 -42.97 -4.66 17.81
N LEU A 186 -41.95 -3.99 18.33
CA LEU A 186 -40.55 -4.35 18.10
C LEU A 186 -40.19 -5.62 18.86
N ASP A 187 -39.14 -6.33 18.43
CA ASP A 187 -38.55 -7.39 19.25
C ASP A 187 -38.11 -6.82 20.62
N PRO A 188 -38.63 -7.34 21.75
CA PRO A 188 -38.30 -6.80 23.07
C PRO A 188 -36.79 -6.83 23.37
N SER A 189 -36.08 -7.86 22.90
CA SER A 189 -34.65 -8.01 23.14
C SER A 189 -33.81 -7.00 22.36
N LEU A 190 -34.25 -6.61 21.17
CA LEU A 190 -33.65 -5.52 20.40
C LEU A 190 -33.97 -4.17 21.04
N ALA A 191 -35.23 -3.96 21.45
CA ALA A 191 -35.66 -2.73 22.10
C ALA A 191 -34.85 -2.44 23.38
N GLU A 192 -34.63 -3.45 24.22
CA GLU A 192 -33.82 -3.32 25.43
C GLU A 192 -32.37 -2.93 25.14
N ARG A 193 -31.77 -3.45 24.05
CA ARG A 193 -30.41 -3.12 23.61
C ARG A 193 -30.29 -1.70 23.06
N LEU A 194 -31.34 -1.19 22.41
CA LEU A 194 -31.36 0.15 21.81
C LEU A 194 -31.62 1.27 22.84
N ARG A 195 -32.29 0.98 23.97
CA ARG A 195 -32.61 2.00 24.99
C ARG A 195 -31.40 2.84 25.46
N PRO A 196 -30.24 2.24 25.81
CA PRO A 196 -29.06 3.03 26.19
C PRO A 196 -28.59 3.97 25.08
N LEU A 197 -28.63 3.53 23.81
CA LEU A 197 -28.25 4.37 22.68
C LEU A 197 -29.15 5.62 22.58
N PHE A 198 -30.46 5.46 22.67
CA PHE A 198 -31.40 6.59 22.57
C PHE A 198 -31.33 7.53 23.78
N ARG A 199 -30.93 7.01 24.95
CA ARG A 199 -30.73 7.81 26.16
C ARG A 199 -29.47 8.65 26.08
N ASP A 200 -28.34 8.02 25.71
CA ASP A 200 -26.99 8.54 25.90
C ASP A 200 -26.41 9.23 24.64
N HIS A 201 -27.14 9.24 23.52
CA HIS A 201 -26.70 9.80 22.25
C HIS A 201 -27.76 10.70 21.61
N PRO A 202 -27.35 11.73 20.85
CA PRO A 202 -28.29 12.51 20.05
C PRO A 202 -28.84 11.64 18.92
N VAL A 203 -30.15 11.68 18.70
CA VAL A 203 -30.83 10.88 17.66
C VAL A 203 -31.17 11.77 16.48
N ILE A 204 -30.71 11.41 15.28
CA ILE A 204 -31.01 12.13 14.03
C ILE A 204 -31.91 11.23 13.17
N ALA A 205 -33.15 11.64 12.92
CA ALA A 205 -34.10 10.91 12.08
C ALA A 205 -34.17 11.54 10.68
N VAL A 206 -33.87 10.76 9.63
CA VAL A 206 -33.85 11.23 8.24
C VAL A 206 -34.70 10.33 7.34
N GLY A 207 -35.62 10.94 6.59
CA GLY A 207 -36.50 10.21 5.67
C GLY A 207 -37.51 9.28 6.37
N TYR A 208 -37.71 9.46 7.68
CA TYR A 208 -38.61 8.67 8.50
C TYR A 208 -39.88 9.45 8.83
N ARG A 209 -41.06 8.84 8.58
CA ARG A 209 -42.38 9.51 8.77
C ARG A 209 -42.92 9.40 10.19
N GLY A 210 -42.40 8.46 10.99
CA GLY A 210 -42.95 8.17 12.32
C GLY A 210 -44.34 7.55 12.26
N ALA A 211 -44.62 6.68 11.28
CA ALA A 211 -45.93 6.08 11.05
C ALA A 211 -46.05 4.64 11.58
N GLU A 212 -44.95 4.06 12.07
CA GLU A 212 -44.84 2.68 12.51
C GLU A 212 -44.88 2.57 14.03
N ALA A 213 -45.87 1.81 14.54
CA ALA A 213 -46.15 1.71 15.97
C ALA A 213 -44.97 1.09 16.74
N SER A 214 -44.38 0.02 16.20
CA SER A 214 -43.21 -0.67 16.76
C SER A 214 -42.03 0.26 17.05
N VAL A 215 -41.79 1.27 16.21
CA VAL A 215 -40.67 2.21 16.41
C VAL A 215 -41.12 3.37 17.30
N MET A 216 -42.25 4.00 16.99
CA MET A 216 -42.67 5.20 17.72
C MET A 216 -43.12 4.91 19.15
N LYS A 217 -43.88 3.82 19.38
CA LYS A 217 -44.36 3.47 20.73
C LYS A 217 -43.27 2.78 21.54
N ASP A 218 -42.67 1.71 21.02
CA ASP A 218 -41.80 0.84 21.82
C ASP A 218 -40.38 1.39 22.01
N LEU A 219 -39.91 2.27 21.12
CA LEU A 219 -38.62 2.96 21.26
C LEU A 219 -38.81 4.41 21.69
N PHE A 220 -39.37 5.27 20.84
CA PHE A 220 -39.34 6.72 21.07
C PHE A 220 -40.17 7.16 22.28
N LEU A 221 -41.47 6.82 22.31
CA LEU A 221 -42.37 7.21 23.40
C LEU A 221 -42.05 6.46 24.70
N ALA A 222 -41.71 5.17 24.62
CA ALA A 222 -41.25 4.42 25.78
C ALA A 222 -39.98 5.03 26.41
N GLN A 223 -39.01 5.46 25.59
CA GLN A 223 -37.80 6.13 26.09
C GLN A 223 -38.11 7.52 26.66
N ALA A 224 -38.99 8.29 26.00
CA ALA A 224 -39.45 9.58 26.51
C ALA A 224 -40.06 9.46 27.92
N MET A 225 -40.77 8.36 28.21
CA MET A 225 -41.37 8.09 29.51
C MET A 225 -40.41 7.51 30.57
N SER A 226 -39.26 6.94 30.18
CA SER A 226 -38.39 6.12 31.06
C SER A 226 -37.00 6.70 31.34
N GLY A 227 -36.74 7.94 30.93
CA GLY A 227 -35.44 8.59 31.15
C GLY A 227 -35.15 9.73 30.18
N GLY A 228 -35.97 9.88 29.13
CA GLY A 228 -35.84 10.93 28.14
C GLY A 228 -34.69 10.69 27.17
N PHE A 229 -34.51 11.64 26.26
CA PHE A 229 -33.38 11.74 25.33
C PHE A 229 -32.44 12.78 25.91
N LEU A 230 -31.28 12.41 26.47
CA LEU A 230 -30.44 13.40 27.17
C LEU A 230 -29.82 14.42 26.20
N HIS A 231 -29.50 13.99 24.99
CA HIS A 231 -28.84 14.80 23.95
C HIS A 231 -29.79 15.25 22.82
N GLY A 232 -31.09 15.01 22.99
CA GLY A 232 -32.13 15.48 22.08
C GLY A 232 -32.38 14.61 20.84
N VAL A 233 -33.47 14.95 20.15
CA VAL A 233 -33.93 14.33 18.91
C VAL A 233 -34.01 15.40 17.82
N TYR A 234 -33.28 15.18 16.74
CA TYR A 234 -33.23 16.03 15.57
C TYR A 234 -33.99 15.32 14.45
N TRP A 235 -35.16 15.85 14.11
CA TRP A 235 -36.05 15.24 13.13
C TRP A 235 -35.98 16.01 11.82
N CYS A 236 -35.33 15.42 10.82
CA CYS A 236 -35.14 16.07 9.53
C CYS A 236 -36.42 16.00 8.70
N VAL A 237 -36.86 17.16 8.23
CA VAL A 237 -38.03 17.34 7.37
C VAL A 237 -37.65 18.12 6.13
N LEU A 238 -38.31 17.84 5.00
CA LEU A 238 -38.07 18.64 3.80
C LEU A 238 -38.47 20.10 4.05
N GLU A 239 -37.72 21.05 3.50
CA GLU A 239 -38.00 22.50 3.63
C GLU A 239 -39.46 22.84 3.31
N ASP A 240 -40.02 22.21 2.27
CA ASP A 240 -41.41 22.39 1.83
C ASP A 240 -42.45 21.78 2.79
N ASP A 241 -42.04 20.81 3.63
CA ASP A 241 -42.90 20.06 4.55
C ASP A 241 -42.82 20.56 6.00
N LEU A 242 -42.06 21.63 6.27
CA LEU A 242 -41.83 22.16 7.63
C LEU A 242 -43.12 22.62 8.33
N VAL A 243 -44.14 23.03 7.57
CA VAL A 243 -45.44 23.53 8.07
C VAL A 243 -46.57 22.51 7.80
N GLY A 244 -46.24 21.32 7.28
CA GLY A 244 -47.20 20.27 6.96
C GLY A 244 -47.66 19.46 8.19
N PRO A 245 -48.76 18.69 8.08
CA PRO A 245 -49.17 17.79 9.15
C PRO A 245 -48.13 16.68 9.33
N HIS A 246 -47.61 16.55 10.55
CA HIS A 246 -46.73 15.45 10.93
C HIS A 246 -47.55 14.27 11.47
N SER A 247 -46.91 13.11 11.60
CA SER A 247 -47.56 11.95 12.24
C SER A 247 -47.99 12.33 13.67
N PRO A 248 -49.19 11.92 14.13
CA PRO A 248 -49.65 12.17 15.49
C PRO A 248 -48.65 11.71 16.58
N TRP A 249 -47.87 10.65 16.30
CA TRP A 249 -46.86 10.18 17.24
C TRP A 249 -45.62 11.07 17.29
N VAL A 250 -45.28 11.75 16.20
CA VAL A 250 -44.17 12.71 16.17
C VAL A 250 -44.57 13.96 16.96
N GLU A 251 -45.80 14.45 16.79
CA GLU A 251 -46.34 15.54 17.60
C GLU A 251 -46.41 15.17 19.09
N GLN A 252 -46.85 13.94 19.40
CA GLN A 252 -46.86 13.43 20.76
C GLN A 252 -45.45 13.35 21.36
N LEU A 253 -44.46 12.87 20.59
CA LEU A 253 -43.06 12.83 21.01
C LEU A 253 -42.52 14.22 21.27
N ALA A 254 -42.73 15.16 20.36
CA ALA A 254 -42.32 16.55 20.50
C ALA A 254 -42.93 17.19 21.76
N GLY A 255 -44.21 16.94 22.02
CA GLY A 255 -44.88 17.38 23.24
C GLY A 255 -44.32 16.73 24.50
N ALA A 256 -43.92 15.46 24.44
CA ALA A 256 -43.39 14.71 25.57
C ALA A 256 -41.96 15.14 25.97
N ILE A 257 -41.09 15.43 25.00
CA ILE A 257 -39.67 15.76 25.26
C ILE A 257 -39.36 17.26 25.17
N GLY A 258 -40.33 18.08 24.74
CA GLY A 258 -40.27 19.54 24.78
C GLY A 258 -39.13 20.12 23.96
N SER A 259 -38.33 21.02 24.56
CA SER A 259 -37.23 21.72 23.90
C SER A 259 -36.09 20.82 23.42
N ASN A 260 -36.10 19.53 23.81
CA ASN A 260 -35.13 18.56 23.32
C ASN A 260 -35.56 17.87 22.02
N PHE A 261 -36.70 18.25 21.44
CA PHE A 261 -37.10 17.90 20.08
C PHE A 261 -36.86 19.09 19.15
N GLN A 262 -36.18 18.86 18.03
CA GLN A 262 -35.94 19.90 17.02
C GLN A 262 -36.33 19.39 15.63
N LEU A 263 -37.14 20.16 14.93
CA LEU A 263 -37.34 19.99 13.49
C LEU A 263 -36.19 20.64 12.74
N VAL A 264 -35.51 19.86 11.90
CA VAL A 264 -34.36 20.33 11.11
C VAL A 264 -34.78 20.35 9.64
N PRO A 265 -34.92 21.54 9.01
CA PRO A 265 -35.23 21.63 7.60
C PRO A 265 -34.04 21.16 6.75
N ILE A 266 -34.31 20.31 5.75
CA ILE A 266 -33.32 19.77 4.81
C ILE A 266 -33.83 19.87 3.37
N ARG A 267 -32.93 20.01 2.40
CA ARG A 267 -33.27 19.97 0.97
C ARG A 267 -33.56 18.57 0.47
N GLY A 268 -33.01 17.57 1.15
CA GLY A 268 -33.14 16.16 0.83
C GLY A 268 -32.00 15.35 1.43
N PHE A 269 -32.15 14.03 1.45
CA PHE A 269 -31.17 13.10 2.02
C PHE A 269 -29.78 13.29 1.40
N ASP A 270 -29.70 13.38 0.07
CA ASP A 270 -28.44 13.50 -0.64
C ASP A 270 -27.68 14.79 -0.33
N ASP A 271 -28.38 15.93 -0.31
CA ASP A 271 -27.74 17.22 0.00
C ASP A 271 -27.32 17.32 1.47
N LEU A 272 -28.12 16.78 2.39
CA LEU A 272 -27.79 16.74 3.81
C LEU A 272 -26.44 16.04 4.04
N PHE A 273 -26.29 14.81 3.52
CA PHE A 273 -25.08 14.03 3.82
C PHE A 273 -23.86 14.52 3.03
N GLU A 274 -24.00 14.85 1.75
CA GLU A 274 -22.87 15.23 0.91
C GLU A 274 -22.41 16.67 1.16
N LYS A 275 -23.33 17.63 1.16
CA LYS A 275 -23.00 19.06 1.21
C LYS A 275 -23.03 19.60 2.63
N ASP A 276 -24.12 19.37 3.34
CA ASP A 276 -24.33 20.02 4.63
C ASP A 276 -23.48 19.38 5.74
N LEU A 277 -23.32 18.05 5.71
CA LEU A 277 -22.50 17.30 6.66
C LEU A 277 -21.08 17.06 6.17
N LEU A 278 -20.85 16.15 5.21
CA LEU A 278 -19.51 15.70 4.83
C LEU A 278 -18.59 16.86 4.43
N ALA A 279 -18.99 17.68 3.45
CA ALA A 279 -18.17 18.79 2.98
C ALA A 279 -17.89 19.83 4.08
N SER A 280 -18.89 20.17 4.90
CA SER A 280 -18.73 21.09 6.02
C SER A 280 -17.80 20.55 7.11
N MET A 281 -17.90 19.26 7.44
CA MET A 281 -17.07 18.61 8.45
C MET A 281 -15.61 18.52 8.00
N ILE A 282 -15.36 18.18 6.72
CA ILE A 282 -14.03 18.22 6.13
C ILE A 282 -13.47 19.64 6.18
N ALA A 283 -14.24 20.63 5.70
CA ALA A 283 -13.80 22.03 5.67
C ALA A 283 -13.52 22.61 7.06
N ALA A 284 -14.26 22.17 8.08
CA ALA A 284 -14.05 22.55 9.47
C ALA A 284 -12.90 21.81 10.17
N GLY A 285 -12.29 20.80 9.52
CA GLY A 285 -11.28 19.95 10.15
C GLY A 285 -11.85 19.15 11.33
N ALA A 286 -13.11 18.71 11.24
CA ALA A 286 -13.79 18.02 12.32
C ALA A 286 -13.09 16.71 12.69
N ARG A 287 -12.78 16.54 13.97
CA ARG A 287 -12.18 15.30 14.47
C ARG A 287 -13.23 14.19 14.61
N PRO A 288 -12.83 12.91 14.47
CA PRO A 288 -13.71 11.78 14.77
C PRO A 288 -14.31 11.88 16.17
N THR A 289 -15.57 11.47 16.32
CA THR A 289 -16.22 11.34 17.63
C THR A 289 -16.09 9.93 18.19
N ARG A 290 -15.82 8.94 17.31
CA ARG A 290 -15.70 7.52 17.64
C ARG A 290 -14.63 7.26 18.69
N ARG A 291 -14.98 6.55 19.76
CA ARG A 291 -14.00 6.06 20.75
C ARG A 291 -13.60 4.61 20.51
N PRO A 292 -12.32 4.25 20.66
CA PRO A 292 -11.89 2.85 20.63
C PRO A 292 -12.49 2.10 21.83
N SER A 293 -13.29 1.07 21.58
CA SER A 293 -13.96 0.30 22.65
C SER A 293 -13.25 -0.99 23.03
N GLY A 294 -12.18 -1.39 22.32
CA GLY A 294 -11.46 -2.66 22.57
C GLY A 294 -12.29 -3.92 22.30
N TYR A 295 -13.54 -3.76 21.90
CA TYR A 295 -14.49 -4.83 21.69
C TYR A 295 -14.55 -5.20 20.22
N SER A 296 -14.07 -6.39 19.88
CA SER A 296 -14.14 -6.95 18.53
C SER A 296 -15.20 -8.05 18.48
N VAL A 297 -16.10 -7.94 17.51
CA VAL A 297 -17.13 -8.94 17.22
C VAL A 297 -16.59 -9.93 16.19
N GLY A 298 -16.89 -11.22 16.37
CA GLY A 298 -16.53 -12.29 15.43
C GLY A 298 -17.00 -12.04 13.99
N GLY A 299 -16.39 -12.71 13.00
CA GLY A 299 -16.71 -12.51 11.58
C GLY A 299 -15.97 -11.33 10.93
N MET A 300 -14.78 -11.00 11.43
CA MET A 300 -13.90 -9.98 10.86
C MET A 300 -13.12 -10.54 9.65
N PRO A 301 -12.94 -9.77 8.56
CA PRO A 301 -12.04 -10.13 7.46
C PRO A 301 -10.64 -10.48 7.99
N ALA A 302 -9.97 -11.42 7.33
CA ALA A 302 -8.70 -11.96 7.82
C ALA A 302 -7.64 -10.87 8.04
N ASP A 303 -7.55 -9.92 7.11
CA ASP A 303 -6.59 -8.82 7.15
C ASP A 303 -6.80 -7.85 8.33
N MET A 304 -8.02 -7.73 8.85
CA MET A 304 -8.31 -6.84 9.99
C MET A 304 -8.13 -7.54 11.36
N ARG A 305 -7.92 -8.86 11.40
CA ARG A 305 -7.84 -9.62 12.66
C ARG A 305 -6.61 -9.18 13.48
N PRO A 306 -6.75 -8.93 14.80
CA PRO A 306 -5.63 -8.56 15.65
C PRO A 306 -4.67 -9.74 15.85
N LEU A 307 -3.37 -9.45 15.85
CA LEU A 307 -2.30 -10.39 16.09
C LEU A 307 -1.76 -10.21 17.51
N ASN A 308 -2.39 -10.89 18.47
CA ASN A 308 -2.16 -10.67 19.91
C ASN A 308 -0.73 -10.97 20.39
N GLU A 309 0.04 -11.74 19.62
CA GLU A 309 1.41 -12.15 19.97
C GLU A 309 2.47 -11.17 19.42
N LEU A 310 2.06 -10.19 18.62
CA LEU A 310 2.95 -9.25 17.94
C LEU A 310 2.73 -7.82 18.44
N ASP A 311 3.75 -6.99 18.29
CA ASP A 311 3.79 -5.62 18.80
C ASP A 311 3.94 -4.61 17.65
N VAL A 312 3.30 -3.45 17.77
CA VAL A 312 3.31 -2.38 16.76
C VAL A 312 4.73 -1.85 16.47
N SER A 313 5.67 -2.00 17.41
CA SER A 313 7.10 -1.71 17.21
C SER A 313 7.76 -2.56 16.11
N GLY A 314 7.13 -3.66 15.69
CA GLY A 314 7.55 -4.45 14.53
C GLY A 314 7.30 -3.77 13.17
N PHE A 315 6.54 -2.67 13.13
CA PHE A 315 6.36 -1.89 11.91
C PHE A 315 7.62 -1.10 11.55
N GLU A 316 7.96 -1.13 10.27
CA GLU A 316 8.94 -0.26 9.64
C GLU A 316 8.39 1.16 9.57
N GLN A 317 8.59 1.91 10.67
CA GLN A 317 8.08 3.27 10.85
C GLN A 317 8.30 4.19 9.65
N PRO A 318 9.47 4.16 8.97
CA PRO A 318 9.66 4.94 7.76
C PRO A 318 8.72 4.62 6.60
N LEU A 319 8.58 3.33 6.31
CA LEU A 319 7.74 2.84 5.23
C LEU A 319 6.27 3.17 5.55
N LEU A 320 5.88 2.97 6.81
CA LEU A 320 4.55 3.33 7.30
C LEU A 320 4.28 4.84 7.09
N GLN A 321 5.15 5.72 7.58
CA GLN A 321 4.99 7.17 7.43
C GLN A 321 4.93 7.60 5.97
N ALA A 322 5.83 7.09 5.12
CA ALA A 322 5.85 7.39 3.69
C ALA A 322 4.56 6.97 2.98
N ARG A 323 4.06 5.75 3.26
CA ARG A 323 2.83 5.23 2.65
C ARG A 323 1.58 5.92 3.18
N LEU A 324 1.51 6.26 4.47
CA LEU A 324 0.39 7.02 5.03
C LEU A 324 0.33 8.44 4.45
N ARG A 325 1.49 9.10 4.28
CA ARG A 325 1.57 10.39 3.60
C ARG A 325 1.06 10.30 2.16
N GLN A 326 1.54 9.31 1.41
CA GLN A 326 1.09 9.07 0.04
C GLN A 326 -0.42 8.81 -0.03
N TYR A 327 -0.94 8.00 0.88
CA TYR A 327 -2.37 7.70 1.00
C TYR A 327 -3.18 8.97 1.27
N ALA A 328 -2.75 9.81 2.22
CA ALA A 328 -3.43 11.05 2.56
C ALA A 328 -3.46 12.04 1.40
N ASP A 329 -2.31 12.24 0.73
CA ASP A 329 -2.19 13.10 -0.45
C ASP A 329 -3.08 12.59 -1.61
N ARG A 330 -3.23 11.27 -1.76
CA ARG A 330 -4.04 10.64 -2.83
C ARG A 330 -5.54 10.68 -2.57
N THR A 331 -5.94 10.67 -1.30
CA THR A 331 -7.35 10.55 -0.88
C THR A 331 -7.94 11.85 -0.35
N ASP A 332 -7.23 12.96 -0.51
CA ASP A 332 -7.58 14.30 -0.01
C ASP A 332 -7.89 14.32 1.50
N LEU A 333 -7.24 13.42 2.27
CA LEU A 333 -7.35 13.43 3.72
C LEU A 333 -6.43 14.49 4.30
N TRP A 334 -6.92 15.20 5.32
CA TRP A 334 -6.11 16.17 6.04
C TRP A 334 -4.93 15.48 6.72
N ARG A 335 -3.75 16.11 6.60
CA ARG A 335 -2.55 15.76 7.37
C ARG A 335 -1.83 17.02 7.84
N PRO A 336 -1.12 16.97 8.98
CA PRO A 336 -0.22 18.05 9.36
C PRO A 336 0.92 18.21 8.33
N GLY A 337 1.51 19.40 8.29
CA GLY A 337 2.69 19.67 7.44
C GLY A 337 3.83 18.70 7.74
N ASP A 338 4.14 18.59 9.04
CA ASP A 338 5.03 17.58 9.61
C ASP A 338 4.21 16.43 10.19
N VAL A 339 4.45 15.22 9.69
CA VAL A 339 3.78 14.00 10.18
C VAL A 339 4.35 13.65 11.55
N ASP A 340 3.56 13.86 12.60
CA ASP A 340 3.92 13.50 13.97
C ASP A 340 3.43 12.08 14.34
N ALA A 341 3.92 11.57 15.48
CA ALA A 341 3.55 10.23 15.96
C ALA A 341 2.04 10.11 16.24
N ALA A 342 1.41 11.19 16.74
CA ALA A 342 -0.01 11.19 17.05
C ALA A 342 -0.88 11.02 15.79
N TRP A 343 -0.51 11.66 14.68
CA TRP A 343 -1.20 11.47 13.41
C TRP A 343 -0.98 10.07 12.84
N VAL A 344 0.22 9.49 12.99
CA VAL A 344 0.48 8.10 12.57
C VAL A 344 -0.35 7.11 13.37
N GLU A 345 -0.43 7.28 14.70
CA GLU A 345 -1.29 6.47 15.57
C GLU A 345 -2.77 6.59 15.17
N GLU A 346 -3.26 7.81 14.90
CA GLU A 346 -4.63 8.03 14.45
C GLU A 346 -4.91 7.36 13.10
N MET A 347 -3.98 7.47 12.15
CA MET A 347 -4.14 6.90 10.81
C MET A 347 -4.03 5.37 10.80
N THR A 348 -3.17 4.79 11.64
CA THR A 348 -3.05 3.32 11.76
C THR A 348 -4.30 2.70 12.35
N ASP A 349 -4.93 3.31 13.35
CA ASP A 349 -6.24 2.89 13.86
C ASP A 349 -7.34 3.06 12.81
N ARG A 350 -7.38 4.23 12.14
CA ARG A 350 -8.42 4.54 11.14
C ARG A 350 -8.39 3.62 9.93
N LEU A 351 -7.21 3.22 9.48
CA LEU A 351 -7.02 2.33 8.34
C LEU A 351 -6.99 0.85 8.75
N ASP A 352 -7.39 0.54 9.99
CA ASP A 352 -7.51 -0.81 10.52
C ASP A 352 -6.19 -1.62 10.43
N LEU A 353 -5.05 -0.93 10.57
CA LEU A 353 -3.70 -1.51 10.62
C LEU A 353 -3.35 -1.98 12.04
N VAL A 354 -4.04 -1.44 13.04
CA VAL A 354 -3.94 -1.82 14.44
C VAL A 354 -5.33 -1.96 15.05
N ARG A 355 -5.44 -2.69 16.17
CA ARG A 355 -6.69 -2.83 16.93
C ARG A 355 -6.43 -2.86 18.43
N PRO A 356 -7.31 -2.24 19.24
CA PRO A 356 -7.25 -2.35 20.69
C PRO A 356 -7.71 -3.75 21.16
N VAL A 357 -6.89 -4.43 21.95
CA VAL A 357 -7.18 -5.73 22.57
C VAL A 357 -6.76 -5.69 24.04
N GLY A 358 -7.70 -5.88 24.97
CA GLY A 358 -7.40 -6.03 26.40
C GLY A 358 -6.72 -4.80 27.05
N GLY A 359 -6.83 -3.61 26.46
CA GLY A 359 -6.20 -2.37 26.92
C GLY A 359 -4.86 -2.04 26.25
N SER A 360 -4.32 -2.94 25.43
CA SER A 360 -3.16 -2.70 24.58
C SER A 360 -3.58 -2.55 23.11
N VAL A 361 -2.71 -2.00 22.28
CA VAL A 361 -2.92 -1.93 20.82
C VAL A 361 -2.05 -2.99 20.16
N CYS A 362 -2.66 -3.85 19.35
CA CYS A 362 -1.99 -4.91 18.60
C CYS A 362 -2.06 -4.63 17.10
N PRO A 363 -1.05 -5.03 16.31
CA PRO A 363 -1.12 -4.94 14.85
C PRO A 363 -2.20 -5.87 14.30
N THR A 364 -2.83 -5.49 13.18
CA THR A 364 -3.66 -6.39 12.38
C THR A 364 -2.82 -7.17 11.39
N LEU A 365 -3.40 -8.22 10.79
CA LEU A 365 -2.73 -8.95 9.70
C LEU A 365 -2.37 -8.03 8.53
N ALA A 366 -3.24 -7.08 8.14
CA ALA A 366 -2.96 -6.07 7.13
C ALA A 366 -1.76 -5.20 7.52
N GLY A 367 -1.78 -4.67 8.75
CA GLY A 367 -0.68 -3.88 9.29
C GLY A 367 0.65 -4.64 9.23
N TRP A 368 0.65 -5.90 9.65
CA TRP A 368 1.85 -6.73 9.63
C TRP A 368 2.33 -7.05 8.21
N LEU A 369 1.43 -7.50 7.33
CA LEU A 369 1.78 -7.87 5.95
C LEU A 369 2.31 -6.67 5.13
N LEU A 370 1.84 -5.46 5.41
CA LEU A 370 2.20 -4.25 4.67
C LEU A 370 3.41 -3.53 5.24
N PHE A 371 3.65 -3.62 6.55
CA PHE A 371 4.61 -2.74 7.23
C PHE A 371 5.63 -3.46 8.11
N SER A 372 5.58 -4.77 8.30
CA SER A 372 6.71 -5.48 8.91
C SER A 372 7.79 -5.78 7.88
N ARG A 373 9.05 -5.94 8.33
CA ARG A 373 10.18 -6.15 7.41
C ARG A 373 10.06 -7.44 6.60
N ASN A 374 9.67 -8.52 7.24
CA ASN A 374 9.46 -9.79 6.56
C ASN A 374 8.33 -10.59 7.24
N PRO A 375 7.07 -10.33 6.87
CA PRO A 375 5.93 -11.03 7.44
C PRO A 375 5.93 -12.53 7.14
N SER A 376 6.74 -13.01 6.18
CA SER A 376 6.85 -14.44 5.87
C SER A 376 7.50 -15.25 7.01
N VAL A 377 8.10 -14.58 8.01
CA VAL A 377 8.65 -15.24 9.21
C VAL A 377 7.52 -15.78 10.09
N GLU A 378 6.53 -14.95 10.41
CA GLU A 378 5.38 -15.34 11.22
C GLU A 378 4.27 -16.00 10.38
N PHE A 379 4.16 -15.60 9.10
CA PHE A 379 3.17 -16.10 8.15
C PHE A 379 3.87 -16.71 6.94
N PRO A 380 4.39 -17.95 7.03
CA PRO A 380 5.11 -18.58 5.92
C PRO A 380 4.34 -18.54 4.59
N GLN A 381 3.01 -18.56 4.64
CA GLN A 381 2.12 -18.47 3.48
C GLN A 381 2.12 -17.11 2.77
N ALA A 382 2.54 -16.04 3.45
CA ALA A 382 2.64 -14.69 2.90
C ALA A 382 3.88 -14.53 2.01
N ARG A 383 3.94 -15.33 0.94
CA ARG A 383 5.02 -15.36 -0.04
C ARG A 383 4.47 -15.64 -1.43
N VAL A 384 5.30 -15.37 -2.43
CA VAL A 384 5.01 -15.69 -3.83
C VAL A 384 6.08 -16.65 -4.35
N GLU A 385 5.65 -17.74 -4.99
CA GLU A 385 6.54 -18.66 -5.68
C GLU A 385 6.53 -18.31 -7.17
N PHE A 386 7.65 -17.77 -7.64
CA PHE A 386 7.89 -17.50 -9.04
C PHE A 386 8.58 -18.69 -9.71
N ARG A 387 8.08 -19.10 -10.88
CA ARG A 387 8.64 -20.18 -11.68
C ARG A 387 8.64 -19.78 -13.16
N ALA A 388 9.81 -19.82 -13.80
CA ALA A 388 9.92 -19.72 -15.25
C ALA A 388 10.32 -21.08 -15.84
N THR A 389 9.55 -21.58 -16.81
CA THR A 389 9.80 -22.89 -17.45
C THR A 389 9.90 -22.71 -18.96
N GLY A 390 10.94 -23.27 -19.58
CA GLY A 390 11.13 -23.18 -21.03
C GLY A 390 12.50 -23.68 -21.49
N PRO A 391 12.84 -23.46 -22.77
CA PRO A 391 14.15 -23.82 -23.30
C PRO A 391 15.29 -23.11 -22.56
N GLY A 392 16.41 -23.79 -22.33
CA GLY A 392 17.53 -23.24 -21.56
C GLY A 392 18.13 -21.96 -22.17
N HIS A 393 18.20 -21.87 -23.49
CA HIS A 393 18.67 -20.66 -24.18
C HIS A 393 17.71 -19.47 -24.00
N TRP A 394 16.40 -19.71 -23.98
CA TRP A 394 15.40 -18.68 -23.73
C TRP A 394 15.50 -18.18 -22.28
N LEU A 395 15.62 -19.10 -21.31
CA LEU A 395 15.79 -18.74 -19.90
C LEU A 395 17.05 -17.88 -19.69
N ARG A 396 18.20 -18.29 -20.24
CA ARG A 396 19.44 -17.51 -20.13
C ARG A 396 19.35 -16.15 -20.83
N GLY A 397 18.75 -16.11 -22.01
CA GLY A 397 18.52 -14.85 -22.72
C GLY A 397 17.58 -13.87 -22.00
N ARG A 398 16.72 -14.33 -21.08
CA ARG A 398 15.82 -13.45 -20.29
C ARG A 398 16.37 -13.09 -18.92
N PHE A 399 17.04 -14.04 -18.28
CA PHE A 399 17.38 -13.97 -16.86
C PHE A 399 18.90 -13.88 -16.60
N GLY A 400 19.72 -13.95 -17.65
CA GLY A 400 21.18 -13.91 -17.61
C GLY A 400 21.83 -15.29 -17.73
N GLU A 401 23.10 -15.33 -18.12
CA GLU A 401 23.87 -16.58 -18.23
C GLU A 401 24.12 -17.24 -16.87
N ASP A 402 24.16 -16.44 -15.80
CA ASP A 402 24.50 -16.86 -14.44
C ASP A 402 23.35 -17.60 -13.73
N ILE A 403 22.27 -17.98 -14.41
CA ILE A 403 21.13 -18.65 -13.79
C ILE A 403 21.36 -20.15 -13.60
N GLU A 404 20.90 -20.68 -12.47
CA GLU A 404 20.84 -22.13 -12.25
C GLU A 404 19.59 -22.70 -12.91
N LEU A 405 19.80 -23.63 -13.84
CA LEU A 405 18.74 -24.32 -14.57
C LEU A 405 18.45 -25.68 -13.93
N GLU A 406 17.22 -25.88 -13.46
CA GLU A 406 16.74 -27.19 -13.01
C GLU A 406 16.14 -27.97 -14.18
N PRO A 407 16.54 -29.22 -14.45
CA PRO A 407 15.93 -30.02 -15.51
C PRO A 407 14.48 -30.35 -15.18
N THR A 408 13.60 -30.31 -16.18
CA THR A 408 12.21 -30.76 -16.04
C THR A 408 12.01 -32.20 -16.51
N SER A 409 10.78 -32.71 -16.41
CA SER A 409 10.42 -34.02 -16.98
C SER A 409 10.38 -34.03 -18.52
N ARG A 410 10.40 -32.86 -19.16
CA ARG A 410 10.41 -32.72 -20.62
C ARG A 410 11.84 -32.46 -21.10
N GLU A 411 12.25 -33.22 -22.11
CA GLU A 411 13.59 -33.11 -22.69
C GLU A 411 13.80 -31.73 -23.33
N GLY A 412 14.88 -31.04 -22.96
CA GLY A 412 15.20 -29.69 -23.45
C GLY A 412 14.52 -28.52 -22.72
N GLU A 413 13.60 -28.79 -21.79
CA GLU A 413 12.98 -27.77 -20.93
C GLU A 413 13.62 -27.74 -19.54
N PHE A 414 13.90 -26.52 -19.07
CA PHE A 414 14.45 -26.24 -17.76
C PHE A 414 13.50 -25.34 -16.97
N THR A 415 13.71 -25.27 -15.67
CA THR A 415 12.97 -24.40 -14.75
C THR A 415 13.94 -23.56 -13.95
N VAL A 416 13.57 -22.30 -13.74
CA VAL A 416 14.15 -21.40 -12.74
C VAL A 416 13.07 -21.09 -11.70
N ARG A 417 13.44 -21.12 -10.42
CA ARG A 417 12.54 -20.82 -9.30
C ARG A 417 13.07 -19.66 -8.49
N ARG A 418 12.16 -18.85 -7.97
CA ARG A 418 12.47 -17.82 -6.98
C ARG A 418 11.31 -17.70 -6.00
N THR A 419 11.59 -17.84 -4.72
CA THR A 419 10.64 -17.48 -3.66
C THR A 419 10.82 -16.01 -3.35
N ILE A 420 9.72 -15.26 -3.34
CA ILE A 420 9.68 -13.83 -3.07
C ILE A 420 8.99 -13.64 -1.72
N THR A 421 9.70 -13.02 -0.79
CA THR A 421 9.27 -12.72 0.59
C THR A 421 9.30 -11.22 0.84
N GLY A 422 9.12 -10.79 2.09
CA GLY A 422 9.05 -9.37 2.44
C GLY A 422 7.63 -8.88 2.59
N ASN A 423 7.46 -7.59 2.92
CA ASN A 423 6.13 -6.99 2.94
C ASN A 423 5.51 -6.99 1.52
N LEU A 424 4.18 -6.84 1.45
CA LEU A 424 3.46 -6.93 0.18
C LEU A 424 3.88 -5.89 -0.86
N TRP A 425 4.41 -4.73 -0.44
CA TRP A 425 4.95 -3.73 -1.36
C TRP A 425 6.20 -4.26 -2.06
N SER A 426 7.17 -4.76 -1.27
CA SER A 426 8.39 -5.37 -1.79
C SER A 426 8.09 -6.56 -2.69
N GLN A 427 7.12 -7.41 -2.33
CA GLN A 427 6.71 -8.55 -3.15
C GLN A 427 6.16 -8.12 -4.51
N LEU A 428 5.30 -7.08 -4.54
CA LEU A 428 4.78 -6.54 -5.80
C LEU A 428 5.90 -5.99 -6.68
N ASP A 429 6.78 -5.17 -6.11
CA ASP A 429 7.88 -4.54 -6.84
C ASP A 429 8.84 -5.58 -7.44
N ASP A 430 9.17 -6.63 -6.68
CA ASP A 430 9.96 -7.77 -7.15
C ASP A 430 9.33 -8.53 -8.31
N LEU A 431 8.01 -8.75 -8.24
CA LEU A 431 7.28 -9.43 -9.31
C LEU A 431 7.19 -8.59 -10.58
N ILE A 432 6.96 -7.28 -10.46
CA ILE A 432 6.99 -6.35 -11.58
C ILE A 432 8.37 -6.38 -12.24
N ASP A 433 9.44 -6.34 -11.44
CA ASP A 433 10.81 -6.37 -11.95
C ASP A 433 11.14 -7.69 -12.67
N LEU A 434 10.70 -8.84 -12.15
CA LEU A 434 10.89 -10.14 -12.79
C LEU A 434 10.10 -10.27 -14.10
N LEU A 435 8.83 -9.87 -14.10
CA LEU A 435 7.99 -9.97 -15.30
C LEU A 435 8.36 -8.95 -16.37
N ALA A 436 9.01 -7.83 -16.01
CA ALA A 436 9.58 -6.91 -16.98
C ALA A 436 10.69 -7.56 -17.84
N LEU A 437 11.47 -8.50 -17.28
CA LEU A 437 12.49 -9.26 -18.03
C LEU A 437 11.87 -10.18 -19.09
N VAL A 438 10.66 -10.67 -18.82
CA VAL A 438 9.89 -11.55 -19.71
C VAL A 438 9.12 -10.73 -20.74
N ASN A 439 8.71 -9.50 -20.41
CA ASN A 439 7.92 -8.64 -21.29
C ASN A 439 8.79 -7.88 -22.32
N PHE A 440 9.35 -8.60 -23.28
CA PHE A 440 10.26 -8.05 -24.29
C PHE A 440 9.55 -7.36 -25.46
N GLN A 441 10.28 -6.49 -26.15
CA GLN A 441 9.83 -5.82 -27.37
C GLN A 441 10.30 -6.50 -28.64
N PHE A 442 9.49 -6.43 -29.69
CA PHE A 442 9.83 -6.95 -31.02
C PHE A 442 9.10 -6.19 -32.13
N ARG A 443 9.58 -6.33 -33.38
CA ARG A 443 9.09 -5.56 -34.54
C ARG A 443 8.18 -6.46 -35.32
N LEU A 444 6.95 -6.00 -35.44
CA LEU A 444 6.01 -6.60 -36.36
C LEU A 444 6.30 -6.11 -37.77
N LYS A 445 6.54 -7.05 -38.68
CA LYS A 445 6.61 -6.76 -40.12
C LYS A 445 5.18 -6.74 -40.69
N ALA A 446 4.67 -5.54 -40.92
CA ALA A 446 3.43 -5.27 -41.67
C ALA A 446 3.70 -4.20 -42.75
N GLU A 447 2.67 -3.69 -43.42
CA GLU A 447 2.80 -2.57 -44.38
C GLU A 447 3.52 -1.36 -43.76
N VAL A 448 3.29 -1.10 -42.47
CA VAL A 448 4.08 -0.20 -41.63
C VAL A 448 4.64 -1.01 -40.46
N SER A 449 5.96 -1.04 -40.33
CA SER A 449 6.59 -1.69 -39.17
C SER A 449 6.27 -0.96 -37.87
N ARG A 450 5.94 -1.71 -36.81
CA ARG A 450 5.71 -1.16 -35.47
C ARG A 450 6.40 -1.99 -34.39
N THR A 451 6.87 -1.32 -33.35
CA THR A 451 7.43 -1.93 -32.14
C THR A 451 6.30 -2.24 -31.16
N VAL A 452 6.28 -3.47 -30.63
CA VAL A 452 5.26 -3.93 -29.68
C VAL A 452 5.90 -4.74 -28.56
N ASN A 453 5.23 -4.81 -27.40
CA ASN A 453 5.61 -5.70 -26.31
C ASN A 453 4.88 -7.05 -26.42
N ALA A 454 5.49 -8.13 -25.91
CA ALA A 454 4.86 -9.45 -25.80
C ALA A 454 3.57 -9.42 -24.97
N TYR A 455 3.54 -8.61 -23.91
CA TYR A 455 2.41 -8.41 -23.03
C TYR A 455 2.18 -6.92 -22.76
N ASN A 456 0.96 -6.56 -22.35
CA ASN A 456 0.69 -5.21 -21.88
C ASN A 456 1.14 -5.05 -20.41
N ALA A 457 1.96 -4.03 -20.12
CA ALA A 457 2.48 -3.81 -18.75
C ALA A 457 1.38 -3.49 -17.72
N ILE A 458 0.30 -2.81 -18.13
CA ILE A 458 -0.86 -2.53 -17.27
C ILE A 458 -1.56 -3.84 -16.93
N ALA A 459 -1.76 -4.72 -17.92
CA ALA A 459 -2.39 -6.03 -17.69
C ALA A 459 -1.58 -6.91 -16.73
N ILE A 460 -0.25 -6.90 -16.84
CA ILE A 460 0.63 -7.59 -15.89
C ILE A 460 0.47 -7.02 -14.48
N LYS A 461 0.54 -5.69 -14.33
CA LYS A 461 0.38 -5.03 -13.03
C LYS A 461 -0.96 -5.38 -12.38
N GLU A 462 -2.06 -5.27 -13.12
CA GLU A 462 -3.40 -5.59 -12.62
C GLU A 462 -3.53 -7.06 -12.20
N MET A 463 -2.96 -7.98 -12.98
CA MET A 463 -2.92 -9.41 -12.64
C MET A 463 -2.19 -9.66 -11.32
N LEU A 464 -1.02 -9.05 -11.11
CA LEU A 464 -0.22 -9.20 -9.89
C LEU A 464 -0.91 -8.59 -8.66
N VAL A 465 -1.40 -7.35 -8.80
CA VAL A 465 -2.08 -6.63 -7.70
C VAL A 465 -3.31 -7.40 -7.25
N ASN A 466 -4.15 -7.86 -8.19
CA ASN A 466 -5.33 -8.64 -7.84
C ASN A 466 -4.97 -9.95 -7.12
N ALA A 467 -3.90 -10.62 -7.55
CA ALA A 467 -3.47 -11.88 -6.94
C ALA A 467 -3.00 -11.70 -5.49
N ILE A 468 -2.29 -10.61 -5.18
CA ILE A 468 -1.79 -10.32 -3.82
C ILE A 468 -2.92 -9.78 -2.94
N VAL A 469 -3.66 -8.77 -3.43
CA VAL A 469 -4.66 -8.05 -2.64
C VAL A 469 -5.88 -8.91 -2.31
N HIS A 470 -6.34 -9.77 -3.21
CA HIS A 470 -7.51 -10.62 -3.00
C HIS A 470 -7.16 -12.04 -2.52
N ARG A 471 -5.88 -12.30 -2.17
CA ARG A 471 -5.42 -13.57 -1.63
C ARG A 471 -6.15 -13.94 -0.34
N ASP A 472 -6.47 -15.23 -0.18
CA ASP A 472 -6.89 -15.77 1.10
C ASP A 472 -5.69 -16.03 2.01
N TYR A 473 -5.50 -15.15 3.00
CA TYR A 473 -4.36 -15.23 3.92
C TYR A 473 -4.50 -16.28 5.04
N ASP A 474 -5.68 -16.87 5.20
CA ASP A 474 -5.90 -18.02 6.09
C ASP A 474 -5.41 -19.35 5.48
N ARG A 475 -5.03 -19.33 4.19
CA ARG A 475 -4.58 -20.51 3.44
C ARG A 475 -3.05 -20.60 3.39
N ASP A 476 -2.52 -21.81 3.58
CA ASP A 476 -1.08 -22.08 3.65
C ASP A 476 -0.36 -21.99 2.28
N GLU A 477 -1.10 -22.15 1.19
CA GLU A 477 -0.54 -22.17 -0.16
C GLU A 477 -0.02 -20.78 -0.57
N ALA A 478 1.16 -20.70 -1.20
CA ALA A 478 1.69 -19.44 -1.73
C ALA A 478 1.01 -19.04 -3.05
N VAL A 479 1.00 -17.75 -3.37
CA VAL A 479 0.66 -17.29 -4.73
C VAL A 479 1.66 -17.89 -5.70
N GLN A 480 1.20 -18.45 -6.81
CA GLN A 480 2.05 -19.04 -7.83
C GLN A 480 2.09 -18.13 -9.05
N VAL A 481 3.28 -17.77 -9.50
CA VAL A 481 3.50 -17.03 -10.76
C VAL A 481 4.31 -17.93 -11.68
N ILE A 482 3.67 -18.45 -12.71
CA ILE A 482 4.27 -19.36 -13.68
C ILE A 482 4.42 -18.63 -15.01
N VAL A 483 5.65 -18.58 -15.49
CA VAL A 483 6.00 -18.00 -16.78
C VAL A 483 6.45 -19.10 -17.73
N GLU A 484 5.82 -19.13 -18.90
CA GLU A 484 6.24 -19.94 -20.05
C GLU A 484 6.54 -19.00 -21.24
N PRO A 485 7.18 -19.48 -22.32
CA PRO A 485 7.55 -18.61 -23.43
C PRO A 485 6.38 -17.86 -24.08
N LYS A 486 5.14 -18.35 -23.93
CA LYS A 486 3.94 -17.81 -24.57
C LYS A 486 2.85 -17.39 -23.59
N SER A 487 3.05 -17.58 -22.29
CA SER A 487 2.01 -17.27 -21.31
C SER A 487 2.59 -16.88 -19.95
N ILE A 488 1.82 -16.09 -19.22
CA ILE A 488 2.02 -15.83 -17.80
C ILE A 488 0.73 -16.25 -17.11
N ALA A 489 0.85 -17.15 -16.14
CA ALA A 489 -0.24 -17.61 -15.31
C ALA A 489 0.01 -17.24 -13.85
N VAL A 490 -0.97 -16.65 -13.20
CA VAL A 490 -0.95 -16.33 -11.78
C VAL A 490 -2.12 -17.04 -11.09
N THR A 491 -1.81 -17.84 -10.09
CA THR A 491 -2.79 -18.55 -9.27
C THR A 491 -2.73 -18.00 -7.85
N SER A 492 -3.82 -17.40 -7.40
CA SER A 492 -3.97 -16.93 -6.02
C SER A 492 -4.83 -17.91 -5.19
N PRO A 493 -4.43 -18.24 -3.95
CA PRO A 493 -5.26 -18.99 -3.01
C PRO A 493 -6.56 -18.24 -2.68
N GLY A 494 -7.67 -18.98 -2.67
CA GLY A 494 -9.02 -18.45 -2.47
C GLY A 494 -9.72 -18.14 -3.80
N GLY A 495 -10.97 -18.56 -3.93
CA GLY A 495 -11.83 -18.19 -5.06
C GLY A 495 -12.66 -16.93 -4.79
N LEU A 496 -13.82 -16.84 -5.44
CA LEU A 496 -14.78 -15.75 -5.26
C LEU A 496 -15.35 -15.74 -3.84
N ILE A 497 -15.47 -14.55 -3.25
CA ILE A 497 -16.20 -14.37 -1.99
C ILE A 497 -17.70 -14.62 -2.21
N GLU A 498 -18.42 -14.98 -1.15
CA GLU A 498 -19.82 -15.42 -1.23
C GLU A 498 -20.72 -14.39 -1.92
N GLU A 499 -20.57 -13.10 -1.62
CA GLU A 499 -21.40 -12.05 -2.23
C GLU A 499 -21.20 -11.99 -3.74
N ILE A 500 -19.98 -12.21 -4.22
CA ILE A 500 -19.65 -12.21 -5.64
C ILE A 500 -20.10 -13.51 -6.31
N ALA A 501 -19.91 -14.66 -5.66
CA ALA A 501 -20.35 -15.95 -6.19
C ALA A 501 -21.87 -15.97 -6.44
N VAL A 502 -22.66 -15.38 -5.53
CA VAL A 502 -24.11 -15.23 -5.70
C VAL A 502 -24.46 -14.32 -6.90
N LEU A 503 -23.72 -13.22 -7.09
CA LEU A 503 -23.94 -12.29 -8.20
C LEU A 503 -23.63 -12.90 -9.57
N VAL A 504 -22.72 -13.87 -9.63
CA VAL A 504 -22.28 -14.53 -10.87
C VAL A 504 -23.28 -15.62 -11.29
N GLY A 505 -24.06 -16.19 -10.36
CA GLY A 505 -25.26 -16.96 -10.72
C GLY A 505 -25.01 -18.21 -11.57
N GLY A 506 -23.86 -18.88 -11.38
CA GLY A 506 -23.50 -20.13 -12.06
C GLY A 506 -22.98 -19.97 -13.50
N GLN A 507 -22.91 -18.76 -14.05
CA GLN A 507 -22.21 -18.47 -15.31
C GLN A 507 -20.69 -18.37 -15.09
N SER A 508 -19.90 -18.31 -16.17
CA SER A 508 -18.46 -18.06 -16.00
C SER A 508 -18.22 -16.65 -15.47
N PHE A 509 -17.19 -16.47 -14.64
CA PHE A 509 -16.89 -15.15 -14.08
C PHE A 509 -16.57 -14.11 -15.16
N GLN A 510 -15.96 -14.54 -16.26
CA GLN A 510 -15.62 -13.69 -17.40
C GLN A 510 -16.87 -13.19 -18.14
N ASP A 511 -17.87 -14.05 -18.36
CA ASP A 511 -19.15 -13.68 -18.98
C ASP A 511 -19.92 -12.70 -18.09
N ALA A 512 -19.91 -12.93 -16.76
CA ALA A 512 -20.56 -12.04 -15.80
C ALA A 512 -20.02 -10.61 -15.82
N ILE A 513 -18.72 -10.42 -16.14
CA ILE A 513 -18.11 -9.11 -16.31
C ILE A 513 -18.48 -8.51 -17.67
N ALA A 514 -18.49 -9.31 -18.74
CA ALA A 514 -18.76 -8.83 -20.09
C ALA A 514 -20.21 -8.35 -20.28
N GLU A 515 -21.18 -8.99 -19.62
CA GLU A 515 -22.61 -8.64 -19.74
C GLU A 515 -23.02 -7.42 -18.90
N ARG A 516 -22.17 -6.97 -17.96
CA ARG A 516 -22.51 -5.88 -17.05
C ARG A 516 -21.96 -4.54 -17.52
N THR A 517 -22.80 -3.52 -17.46
CA THR A 517 -22.42 -2.11 -17.62
C THR A 517 -21.68 -1.54 -16.41
N SER A 518 -21.74 -2.20 -15.25
CA SER A 518 -21.11 -1.77 -14.00
C SER A 518 -20.10 -2.79 -13.47
N PRO A 519 -18.93 -2.36 -12.95
CA PRO A 519 -17.91 -3.26 -12.42
C PRO A 519 -18.41 -4.09 -11.22
N ILE A 520 -17.99 -5.35 -11.15
CA ILE A 520 -18.23 -6.21 -9.99
C ILE A 520 -17.16 -5.89 -8.93
N LYS A 521 -17.59 -5.48 -7.73
CA LYS A 521 -16.69 -5.14 -6.61
C LYS A 521 -16.95 -6.04 -5.42
N GLY A 522 -15.87 -6.60 -4.88
CA GLY A 522 -15.86 -7.38 -3.65
C GLY A 522 -14.43 -7.47 -3.12
N TYR A 523 -14.24 -7.21 -1.83
CA TYR A 523 -12.92 -7.14 -1.22
C TYR A 523 -12.80 -8.21 -0.14
N ARG A 524 -11.90 -9.17 -0.34
CA ARG A 524 -11.58 -10.19 0.68
C ARG A 524 -10.75 -9.59 1.82
N ASN A 525 -9.82 -8.69 1.46
CA ASN A 525 -8.95 -7.97 2.38
C ASN A 525 -9.18 -6.45 2.20
N PRO A 526 -10.23 -5.88 2.83
CA PRO A 526 -10.61 -4.49 2.66
C PRO A 526 -9.50 -3.48 3.00
N ALA A 527 -8.75 -3.70 4.08
CA ALA A 527 -7.70 -2.79 4.54
C ALA A 527 -6.50 -2.80 3.59
N ILE A 528 -6.07 -4.00 3.16
CA ILE A 528 -5.00 -4.15 2.16
C ILE A 528 -5.41 -3.47 0.83
N SER A 529 -6.64 -3.73 0.38
CA SER A 529 -7.16 -3.17 -0.88
C SER A 529 -7.18 -1.64 -0.87
N ASP A 530 -7.61 -1.04 0.25
CA ASP A 530 -7.67 0.41 0.38
C ASP A 530 -6.28 1.05 0.35
N LEU A 531 -5.28 0.45 1.01
CA LEU A 531 -3.91 0.95 0.96
C LEU A 531 -3.29 0.83 -0.43
N PHE A 532 -3.52 -0.27 -1.15
CA PHE A 532 -3.03 -0.40 -2.53
C PHE A 532 -3.67 0.63 -3.48
N TYR A 533 -4.93 0.98 -3.23
CA TYR A 533 -5.58 2.09 -3.92
C TYR A 533 -4.94 3.45 -3.57
N GLY A 534 -4.80 3.77 -2.27
CA GLY A 534 -4.20 5.05 -1.85
C GLY A 534 -2.71 5.16 -2.20
N GLY A 535 -2.00 4.05 -2.32
CA GLY A 535 -0.62 3.96 -2.81
C GLY A 535 -0.47 4.04 -4.33
N GLY A 536 -1.57 4.12 -5.10
CA GLY A 536 -1.55 4.24 -6.56
C GLY A 536 -1.22 2.95 -7.32
N GLN A 537 -1.24 1.80 -6.63
CA GLN A 537 -1.00 0.50 -7.25
C GLN A 537 -2.28 -0.16 -7.77
N MET A 538 -3.45 0.32 -7.34
CA MET A 538 -4.76 -0.22 -7.72
C MET A 538 -5.76 0.91 -8.04
N ASP A 539 -6.69 0.67 -8.96
CA ASP A 539 -7.77 1.63 -9.28
C ASP A 539 -9.03 1.43 -8.45
N ARG A 540 -9.59 2.53 -7.91
CA ARG A 540 -10.82 2.50 -7.07
C ARG A 540 -12.06 2.04 -7.81
N ARG A 541 -12.10 2.17 -9.13
CA ARG A 541 -13.30 1.92 -9.94
C ARG A 541 -13.66 0.44 -9.99
N GLY A 542 -12.76 -0.46 -9.57
CA GLY A 542 -12.95 -1.91 -9.72
C GLY A 542 -12.87 -2.34 -11.18
N SER A 543 -12.26 -1.51 -12.04
CA SER A 543 -12.08 -1.77 -13.46
C SER A 543 -10.87 -2.64 -13.76
N GLY A 544 -10.01 -2.95 -12.78
CA GLY A 544 -8.73 -3.63 -13.00
C GLY A 544 -8.80 -4.88 -13.90
N LEU A 545 -9.78 -5.78 -13.68
CA LEU A 545 -9.98 -6.94 -14.55
C LEU A 545 -10.51 -6.56 -15.95
N SER A 546 -11.42 -5.60 -16.05
CA SER A 546 -11.92 -5.09 -17.34
C SER A 546 -10.83 -4.36 -18.13
N ASP A 547 -10.01 -3.57 -17.45
CA ASP A 547 -8.88 -2.84 -18.01
C ASP A 547 -7.79 -3.82 -18.45
N MET A 548 -7.55 -4.89 -17.68
CA MET A 548 -6.66 -5.99 -18.07
C MET A 548 -7.15 -6.69 -19.35
N VAL A 549 -8.46 -6.99 -19.47
CA VAL A 549 -9.04 -7.54 -20.71
C VAL A 549 -8.82 -6.59 -21.87
N LEU A 550 -9.21 -5.32 -21.71
CA LEU A 550 -9.10 -4.31 -22.75
C LEU A 550 -7.63 -4.11 -23.18
N ALA A 551 -6.72 -4.00 -22.22
CA ALA A 551 -5.29 -3.82 -22.45
C ALA A 551 -4.65 -5.03 -23.15
N THR A 552 -5.08 -6.24 -22.81
CA THR A 552 -4.59 -7.48 -23.43
C THR A 552 -5.11 -7.63 -24.86
N VAL A 553 -6.42 -7.42 -25.07
CA VAL A 553 -7.05 -7.49 -26.39
C VAL A 553 -6.49 -6.42 -27.33
N ASN A 554 -6.31 -5.19 -26.84
CA ASN A 554 -5.69 -4.12 -27.62
C ASN A 554 -4.22 -4.41 -27.96
N ASN A 555 -3.56 -5.30 -27.21
CA ASN A 555 -2.22 -5.79 -27.53
C ASN A 555 -2.24 -7.03 -28.45
N ASN A 556 -3.38 -7.49 -28.97
CA ASN A 556 -3.55 -8.76 -29.70
C ASN A 556 -3.18 -10.01 -28.86
N GLY A 557 -3.18 -9.93 -27.53
CA GLY A 557 -3.06 -11.11 -26.66
C GLY A 557 -4.43 -11.73 -26.36
N SER A 558 -4.42 -12.81 -25.60
CA SER A 558 -5.63 -13.41 -25.02
C SER A 558 -5.52 -13.42 -23.49
N VAL A 559 -6.66 -13.35 -22.80
CA VAL A 559 -6.71 -13.48 -21.34
C VAL A 559 -7.88 -14.33 -20.92
N SER A 560 -7.63 -15.22 -19.96
CA SER A 560 -8.65 -15.99 -19.27
C SER A 560 -8.46 -15.83 -17.77
N PHE A 561 -9.56 -15.75 -17.03
CA PHE A 561 -9.51 -15.72 -15.58
C PHE A 561 -10.80 -16.27 -14.98
N GLY A 562 -10.69 -16.80 -13.77
CA GLY A 562 -11.84 -17.29 -13.03
C GLY A 562 -11.45 -18.13 -11.83
N PRO A 563 -12.43 -18.47 -10.98
CA PRO A 563 -12.22 -19.41 -9.90
C PRO A 563 -12.02 -20.83 -10.43
N SER A 564 -11.32 -21.66 -9.66
CA SER A 564 -11.32 -23.11 -9.84
C SER A 564 -12.72 -23.70 -9.64
N ALA A 565 -12.96 -24.93 -10.12
CA ALA A 565 -14.28 -25.57 -10.06
C ALA A 565 -14.81 -25.74 -8.62
N ASP A 566 -13.92 -25.87 -7.64
CA ASP A 566 -14.22 -25.94 -6.21
C ASP A 566 -14.16 -24.58 -5.49
N ASN A 567 -13.95 -23.48 -6.23
CA ASN A 567 -13.78 -22.12 -5.72
C ASN A 567 -12.64 -21.99 -4.68
N ALA A 568 -11.66 -22.89 -4.72
CA ALA A 568 -10.51 -22.89 -3.81
C ALA A 568 -9.39 -21.94 -4.25
N GLN A 569 -9.28 -21.65 -5.54
CA GLN A 569 -8.23 -20.80 -6.12
C GLN A 569 -8.84 -19.87 -7.16
N PHE A 570 -8.16 -18.76 -7.44
CA PHE A 570 -8.46 -17.88 -8.55
C PHE A 570 -7.26 -17.79 -9.47
N THR A 571 -7.47 -18.11 -10.74
CA THR A 571 -6.40 -18.16 -11.74
C THR A 571 -6.61 -17.09 -12.78
N VAL A 572 -5.54 -16.41 -13.16
CA VAL A 572 -5.46 -15.49 -14.30
C VAL A 572 -4.37 -15.99 -15.22
N MET A 573 -4.65 -16.10 -16.52
CA MET A 573 -3.67 -16.48 -17.53
C MET A 573 -3.74 -15.48 -18.69
N ILE A 574 -2.61 -14.84 -18.97
CA ILE A 574 -2.43 -13.96 -20.11
C ILE A 574 -1.54 -14.68 -21.12
N GLU A 575 -2.02 -14.83 -22.35
CA GLU A 575 -1.20 -15.31 -23.45
C GLU A 575 -0.53 -14.15 -24.18
N ALA A 576 0.73 -14.36 -24.55
CA ALA A 576 1.47 -13.44 -25.39
C ALA A 576 0.76 -13.29 -26.74
N ARG A 577 1.07 -12.20 -27.43
CA ARG A 577 0.61 -12.02 -28.81
C ARG A 577 1.03 -13.21 -29.69
N PRO A 578 0.19 -13.70 -30.62
CA PRO A 578 0.54 -14.81 -31.51
C PRO A 578 1.82 -14.56 -32.31
N GLU A 579 2.09 -13.29 -32.67
CA GLU A 579 3.26 -12.92 -33.47
C GLU A 579 4.58 -12.92 -32.67
N ALA A 580 4.54 -13.07 -31.34
CA ALA A 580 5.75 -13.26 -30.52
C ALA A 580 6.39 -14.65 -30.72
N VAL A 581 5.71 -15.56 -31.44
CA VAL A 581 6.16 -16.94 -31.71
C VAL A 581 7.07 -16.97 -32.95
N ASP A 582 8.32 -16.56 -32.76
CA ASP A 582 9.19 -16.18 -33.89
C ASP A 582 10.21 -17.22 -34.35
N GLU A 583 10.10 -18.50 -33.95
CA GLU A 583 10.99 -19.54 -34.47
C GLU A 583 10.44 -20.28 -35.71
N ILE A 584 9.13 -20.20 -35.99
CA ILE A 584 8.49 -21.00 -37.04
C ILE A 584 8.04 -20.16 -38.25
N THR A 585 7.68 -18.88 -38.04
CA THR A 585 6.94 -18.12 -39.07
C THR A 585 7.67 -16.90 -39.64
N ASN A 586 8.78 -16.45 -39.05
CA ASN A 586 9.53 -15.25 -39.50
C ASN A 586 8.63 -13.99 -39.60
N THR A 587 7.51 -13.96 -38.87
CA THR A 587 6.49 -12.90 -38.94
C THR A 587 6.84 -11.71 -38.06
N ALA A 588 7.63 -11.94 -37.02
CA ALA A 588 8.34 -10.89 -36.33
C ALA A 588 9.82 -10.95 -36.73
N LEU A 589 10.54 -9.88 -36.43
CA LEU A 589 11.93 -10.08 -36.06
C LEU A 589 11.99 -9.66 -34.60
N PRO A 590 12.70 -10.39 -33.73
CA PRO A 590 13.16 -9.79 -32.50
C PRO A 590 13.85 -8.51 -32.95
N ILE A 591 13.36 -7.41 -32.42
CA ILE A 591 14.05 -6.17 -32.60
C ILE A 591 15.41 -6.41 -31.91
N ALA A 592 16.52 -6.17 -32.61
CA ALA A 592 17.84 -6.03 -31.98
C ALA A 592 17.92 -4.76 -31.08
N GLU A 593 16.78 -4.16 -30.77
CA GLU A 593 16.54 -3.24 -29.65
C GLU A 593 16.09 -4.11 -28.49
N GLU A 594 17.07 -4.45 -27.68
CA GLU A 594 16.78 -4.81 -26.32
C GLU A 594 16.06 -3.63 -25.66
N THR A 595 15.05 -3.93 -24.86
CA THR A 595 14.60 -2.99 -23.84
C THR A 595 15.76 -2.82 -22.88
N VAL A 596 16.63 -1.84 -23.14
CA VAL A 596 17.76 -1.56 -22.27
C VAL A 596 17.20 -0.82 -21.07
N ARG A 597 17.11 -1.55 -19.96
CA ARG A 597 16.79 -0.95 -18.67
C ARG A 597 18.05 -0.27 -18.15
N TYR A 598 18.03 1.05 -18.14
CA TYR A 598 19.06 1.85 -17.51
C TYR A 598 18.75 1.90 -16.02
N SER A 599 19.66 1.37 -15.21
CA SER A 599 19.68 1.63 -13.77
C SER A 599 20.62 2.79 -13.52
N SER A 600 20.19 3.75 -12.71
CA SER A 600 21.14 4.73 -12.19
C SER A 600 22.05 4.10 -11.13
N ASN A 601 23.14 4.78 -10.83
CA ASN A 601 23.97 4.52 -9.65
C ASN A 601 23.66 5.50 -8.50
N LEU A 602 22.48 6.13 -8.57
CA LEU A 602 21.98 7.08 -7.58
C LEU A 602 21.10 6.33 -6.59
N VAL A 603 21.35 6.54 -5.31
CA VAL A 603 20.57 6.01 -4.20
C VAL A 603 19.81 7.18 -3.56
N PRO A 604 18.50 7.32 -3.82
CA PRO A 604 17.70 8.40 -3.26
C PRO A 604 17.72 8.41 -1.74
N ILE A 605 17.80 9.61 -1.16
CA ILE A 605 17.57 9.86 0.26
C ILE A 605 16.10 10.26 0.40
N GLU A 606 15.28 9.35 0.94
CA GLU A 606 13.83 9.49 1.02
C GLU A 606 13.40 10.24 2.29
N ILE A 607 14.18 10.13 3.36
CA ILE A 607 13.98 10.92 4.59
C ILE A 607 15.27 11.65 4.93
N MET A 608 15.19 12.98 4.88
CA MET A 608 16.24 13.91 5.27
C MET A 608 16.19 14.20 6.78
N PRO A 609 17.32 14.55 7.40
CA PRO A 609 17.32 15.02 8.79
C PRO A 609 16.49 16.31 8.91
N ALA A 610 15.63 16.40 9.92
CA ALA A 610 14.77 17.57 10.10
C ALA A 610 15.55 18.82 10.55
N LYS A 611 16.53 18.63 11.43
CA LYS A 611 17.28 19.72 12.08
C LYS A 611 18.78 19.55 11.90
N VAL A 612 19.48 20.68 11.96
CA VAL A 612 20.93 20.78 12.10
C VAL A 612 21.20 21.56 13.38
N TRP A 613 22.05 21.00 14.23
CA TRP A 613 22.47 21.61 15.47
C TRP A 613 23.82 22.29 15.30
N HIS A 614 24.02 23.41 15.96
CA HIS A 614 25.31 24.09 15.92
C HIS A 614 25.65 24.84 17.20
N ALA A 615 26.93 24.85 17.55
CA ALA A 615 27.46 25.53 18.73
C ALA A 615 28.63 26.44 18.35
N ALA A 616 28.87 27.51 19.10
CA ALA A 616 30.04 28.35 18.85
C ALA A 616 31.34 27.58 19.14
N THR A 617 32.40 27.88 18.40
CA THR A 617 33.73 27.31 18.63
C THR A 617 34.85 28.28 18.27
N SER A 618 35.94 28.23 19.02
CA SER A 618 37.17 28.96 18.73
C SER A 618 38.08 28.23 17.74
N ALA A 619 37.76 26.98 17.38
CA ALA A 619 38.56 26.19 16.46
C ALA A 619 38.44 26.72 15.03
N GLY A 620 39.57 26.82 14.33
CA GLY A 620 39.61 27.26 12.92
C GLY A 620 39.35 26.14 11.89
N SER A 621 39.32 24.89 12.33
CA SER A 621 39.16 23.70 11.47
C SER A 621 38.64 22.50 12.26
N ASN A 622 38.11 21.49 11.55
CA ASN A 622 37.76 20.19 12.16
C ASN A 622 38.95 19.58 12.91
N ARG A 623 40.15 19.58 12.32
CA ARG A 623 41.34 18.98 12.92
C ARG A 623 41.70 19.63 14.26
N THR A 624 41.69 20.97 14.32
CA THR A 624 41.94 21.70 15.57
C THR A 624 40.84 21.43 16.59
N PHE A 625 39.57 21.39 16.16
CA PHE A 625 38.44 21.16 17.03
C PHE A 625 38.50 19.77 17.71
N TYR A 626 38.66 18.71 16.92
CA TYR A 626 38.73 17.34 17.46
C TYR A 626 39.96 17.10 18.33
N ARG A 627 41.08 17.78 18.06
CA ARG A 627 42.27 17.73 18.92
C ARG A 627 42.02 18.42 20.26
N ASP A 628 41.40 19.60 20.23
CA ASP A 628 41.17 20.39 21.45
C ASP A 628 40.05 19.77 22.32
N ALA A 629 39.13 19.01 21.71
CA ALA A 629 38.07 18.26 22.36
C ALA A 629 38.44 16.78 22.68
N GLU A 630 39.73 16.43 22.63
CA GLU A 630 40.18 15.05 22.86
C GLU A 630 39.71 14.51 24.23
N GLY A 631 39.09 13.32 24.22
CA GLY A 631 38.53 12.69 25.41
C GLY A 631 37.12 13.15 25.82
N LEU A 632 36.52 14.10 25.09
CA LEU A 632 35.14 14.54 25.27
C LEU A 632 34.19 13.85 24.28
N ALA A 633 32.90 13.82 24.59
CA ALA A 633 31.88 13.32 23.68
C ALA A 633 31.61 14.35 22.58
N VAL A 634 32.05 14.03 21.35
CA VAL A 634 31.89 14.88 20.18
C VAL A 634 31.33 14.06 19.01
N PRO A 635 30.18 14.44 18.44
CA PRO A 635 29.63 13.75 17.28
C PRO A 635 30.39 14.11 15.99
N PRO A 636 30.17 13.36 14.90
CA PRO A 636 30.59 13.79 13.58
C PRO A 636 29.99 15.16 13.23
N GLY A 637 30.79 16.03 12.63
CA GLY A 637 30.36 17.38 12.31
C GLY A 637 31.40 18.21 11.58
N HIS A 638 31.08 19.48 11.35
CA HIS A 638 31.90 20.38 10.55
C HIS A 638 32.02 21.77 11.17
N VAL A 639 33.26 22.27 11.22
CA VAL A 639 33.56 23.64 11.65
C VAL A 639 33.51 24.57 10.45
N SER A 640 32.64 25.58 10.51
CA SER A 640 32.57 26.68 9.54
C SER A 640 32.23 27.97 10.27
N ASP A 641 32.86 29.08 9.88
CA ASP A 641 32.52 30.43 10.35
C ASP A 641 32.43 30.58 11.88
N GLY A 642 33.35 29.94 12.61
CA GLY A 642 33.41 30.01 14.07
C GLY A 642 32.30 29.21 14.78
N ARG A 643 31.61 28.30 14.08
CA ARG A 643 30.64 27.38 14.66
C ARG A 643 30.93 25.94 14.25
N PHE A 644 30.59 25.00 15.12
CA PHE A 644 30.57 23.57 14.84
C PHE A 644 29.14 23.15 14.54
N TYR A 645 28.91 22.59 13.35
CA TYR A 645 27.64 22.07 12.89
C TYR A 645 27.60 20.54 12.99
N SER A 646 26.48 19.97 13.40
CA SER A 646 26.24 18.52 13.43
C SER A 646 24.78 18.20 13.12
N LEU A 647 24.53 17.01 12.59
CA LEU A 647 23.17 16.46 12.47
C LEU A 647 22.73 15.71 13.73
N TYR A 648 23.63 15.52 14.69
CA TYR A 648 23.32 14.92 15.98
C TYR A 648 22.71 15.96 16.91
N ASP A 649 21.82 15.51 17.78
CA ASP A 649 21.24 16.32 18.85
C ASP A 649 22.32 16.75 19.85
N LEU A 650 22.85 17.96 19.68
CA LEU A 650 23.89 18.53 20.54
C LEU A 650 23.35 18.90 21.92
N GLU A 651 22.08 19.31 22.02
CA GLU A 651 21.45 19.69 23.29
C GLU A 651 21.30 18.46 24.18
N GLY A 652 20.65 17.41 23.69
CA GLY A 652 20.51 16.14 24.42
C GLY A 652 21.87 15.49 24.74
N LEU A 653 22.86 15.66 23.86
CA LEU A 653 24.22 15.19 24.09
C LEU A 653 24.91 15.95 25.24
N ALA A 654 24.81 17.28 25.27
CA ALA A 654 25.40 18.12 26.31
C ALA A 654 24.73 17.93 27.68
N GLU A 655 23.45 17.57 27.72
CA GLU A 655 22.74 17.20 28.95
C GLU A 655 23.20 15.84 29.50
N SER A 656 23.51 14.91 28.62
CA SER A 656 23.74 13.50 28.98
C SER A 656 25.20 13.14 29.19
N MET A 657 26.13 13.86 28.55
CA MET A 657 27.55 13.50 28.47
C MET A 657 28.46 14.71 28.66
N VAL A 658 29.75 14.47 28.95
CA VAL A 658 30.73 15.56 29.04
C VAL A 658 31.17 15.94 27.63
N THR A 659 30.77 17.12 27.18
CA THR A 659 31.00 17.64 25.82
C THR A 659 31.79 18.96 25.84
N PRO A 660 32.37 19.40 24.71
CA PRO A 660 32.97 20.73 24.59
C PRO A 660 31.93 21.85 24.34
N PHE A 661 30.64 21.54 24.28
CA PHE A 661 29.59 22.49 23.90
C PHE A 661 29.05 23.22 25.14
N ASP A 662 28.97 24.54 25.10
CA ASP A 662 28.25 25.32 26.12
C ASP A 662 26.74 25.21 25.83
N PRO A 663 25.92 24.62 26.74
CA PRO A 663 24.48 24.49 26.54
C PRO A 663 23.78 25.83 26.25
N GLY A 664 24.31 26.96 26.70
CA GLY A 664 23.75 28.29 26.43
C GLY A 664 24.01 28.81 25.01
N GLU A 665 24.92 28.18 24.25
CA GLU A 665 25.34 28.57 22.91
C GLU A 665 24.98 27.53 21.83
N ILE A 666 24.26 26.47 22.22
CA ILE A 666 23.69 25.47 21.29
C ILE A 666 22.42 26.04 20.67
N GLU A 667 22.38 26.03 19.35
CA GLU A 667 21.23 26.44 18.55
C GLU A 667 20.88 25.32 17.55
N ALA A 668 19.63 25.33 17.09
CA ALA A 668 19.16 24.42 16.05
C ALA A 668 18.46 25.22 14.95
N LEU A 669 18.65 24.77 13.72
CA LEU A 669 18.00 25.30 12.52
C LEU A 669 17.42 24.16 11.69
N ASP A 670 16.37 24.45 10.94
CA ASP A 670 15.79 23.46 10.04
C ASP A 670 16.78 23.14 8.91
N PHE A 671 16.82 21.89 8.45
CA PHE A 671 17.77 21.50 7.40
C PHE A 671 17.58 22.31 6.10
N ASP A 672 16.33 22.62 5.76
CA ASP A 672 15.99 23.50 4.64
C ASP A 672 16.37 24.96 4.87
N GLU A 673 16.41 25.41 6.12
CA GLU A 673 16.90 26.73 6.48
C GLU A 673 18.41 26.82 6.24
N LEU A 674 19.18 25.80 6.68
CA LEU A 674 20.62 25.74 6.43
C LEU A 674 20.93 25.93 4.95
N ILE A 675 20.26 25.16 4.09
CA ILE A 675 20.52 25.14 2.65
C ILE A 675 20.30 26.51 2.02
N ARG A 676 19.38 27.33 2.55
CA ARG A 676 19.09 28.67 2.03
C ARG A 676 20.12 29.71 2.46
N LEU A 677 20.92 29.41 3.49
CA LEU A 677 21.99 30.30 3.94
C LEU A 677 23.17 30.29 2.95
N PRO A 678 23.88 31.41 2.80
CA PRO A 678 25.12 31.46 2.02
C PRO A 678 26.12 30.41 2.52
N GLY A 679 26.57 29.51 1.63
CA GLY A 679 27.50 28.43 1.99
C GLY A 679 26.87 27.23 2.71
N GLY A 680 25.59 27.30 3.10
CA GLY A 680 24.93 26.26 3.87
C GLY A 680 24.75 24.93 3.13
N GLU A 681 24.58 24.95 1.81
CA GLU A 681 24.57 23.71 1.01
C GLU A 681 25.92 22.95 1.10
N SER A 682 27.05 23.67 1.18
CA SER A 682 28.36 23.04 1.36
C SER A 682 28.50 22.42 2.75
N ILE A 683 27.96 23.08 3.78
CA ILE A 683 27.91 22.55 5.15
C ILE A 683 27.06 21.28 5.17
N ALA A 684 25.83 21.34 4.63
CA ALA A 684 24.92 20.20 4.54
C ALA A 684 25.56 18.99 3.84
N LEU A 685 26.24 19.20 2.71
CA LEU A 685 26.97 18.16 1.99
C LEU A 685 28.03 17.48 2.86
N LYS A 686 28.84 18.27 3.58
CA LYS A 686 29.88 17.72 4.48
C LYS A 686 29.26 16.92 5.62
N LEU A 687 28.18 17.42 6.23
CA LEU A 687 27.49 16.71 7.32
C LEU A 687 26.90 15.37 6.86
N LEU A 688 26.33 15.31 5.65
CA LEU A 688 25.84 14.05 5.08
C LEU A 688 26.98 13.08 4.75
N HIS A 689 28.16 13.58 4.33
CA HIS A 689 29.34 12.72 4.17
C HIS A 689 29.83 12.14 5.50
N GLU A 690 29.82 12.93 6.58
CA GLU A 690 30.15 12.45 7.93
C GLU A 690 29.24 11.30 8.37
N LEU A 691 27.92 11.39 8.11
CA LEU A 691 26.99 10.28 8.37
C LEU A 691 27.30 9.04 7.54
N LEU A 692 27.63 9.22 6.25
CA LEU A 692 28.00 8.09 5.40
C LEU A 692 29.30 7.42 5.85
N PHE A 693 30.28 8.19 6.34
CA PHE A 693 31.49 7.63 6.91
C PHE A 693 31.18 6.76 8.13
N GLU A 694 30.31 7.21 9.03
CA GLU A 694 29.89 6.39 10.18
C GLU A 694 29.15 5.11 9.75
N HIS A 695 28.30 5.21 8.73
CA HIS A 695 27.60 4.05 8.18
C HIS A 695 28.55 3.02 7.57
N LEU A 696 29.55 3.47 6.81
CA LEU A 696 30.55 2.60 6.21
C LEU A 696 31.42 1.92 7.28
N LYS A 697 31.75 2.63 8.37
CA LYS A 697 32.41 2.02 9.54
C LYS A 697 31.54 0.98 10.22
N ALA A 698 30.22 1.19 10.29
CA ALA A 698 29.27 0.24 10.85
C ALA A 698 29.15 -1.05 10.00
N LYS A 699 29.49 -0.97 8.71
CA LYS A 699 29.60 -2.14 7.80
C LYS A 699 31.01 -2.76 7.77
N ASP A 700 31.88 -2.42 8.73
CA ASP A 700 33.26 -2.91 8.84
C ASP A 700 34.14 -2.65 7.59
N LEU A 701 33.85 -1.58 6.84
CA LEU A 701 34.63 -1.17 5.68
C LEU A 701 35.79 -0.25 6.07
N GLN A 702 36.89 -0.38 5.35
CA GLN A 702 37.98 0.60 5.38
C GLN A 702 37.61 1.80 4.53
N ILE A 703 38.01 3.00 4.97
CA ILE A 703 37.64 4.27 4.36
C ILE A 703 38.89 5.07 4.04
N GLU A 704 39.00 5.49 2.78
CA GLU A 704 39.94 6.50 2.31
C GLU A 704 39.18 7.84 2.17
N TYR A 705 39.28 8.67 3.21
CA TYR A 705 38.49 9.91 3.36
C TYR A 705 38.69 10.89 2.20
N ASP A 706 39.95 11.11 1.78
CA ASP A 706 40.28 12.09 0.73
C ASP A 706 39.66 11.75 -0.62
N ARG A 707 39.55 10.45 -0.93
CA ARG A 707 38.92 9.95 -2.16
C ARG A 707 37.45 9.58 -2.00
N ARG A 708 36.90 9.69 -0.78
CA ARG A 708 35.56 9.21 -0.40
C ARG A 708 35.31 7.81 -0.93
N ARG A 709 36.25 6.92 -0.63
CA ARG A 709 36.26 5.55 -1.15
C ARG A 709 36.28 4.55 -0.01
N ALA A 710 35.42 3.55 -0.09
CA ALA A 710 35.33 2.46 0.87
C ALA A 710 35.62 1.11 0.23
N TYR A 711 36.22 0.19 0.99
CA TYR A 711 36.57 -1.15 0.53
C TYR A 711 36.74 -2.14 1.70
N PHE A 712 36.75 -3.43 1.41
CA PHE A 712 36.96 -4.48 2.41
C PHE A 712 38.44 -4.64 2.75
N ALA A 713 38.78 -4.76 4.05
CA ALA A 713 40.12 -5.20 4.46
C ALA A 713 40.32 -6.70 4.17
N ARG A 714 41.58 -7.16 4.15
CA ARG A 714 41.92 -8.58 4.03
C ARG A 714 41.27 -9.38 5.17
N GLY A 715 40.79 -10.58 4.83
CA GLY A 715 40.40 -11.58 5.82
C GLY A 715 41.59 -12.45 6.27
N ASP A 716 41.28 -13.56 6.91
CA ASP A 716 42.28 -14.57 7.31
C ASP A 716 42.80 -15.40 6.13
N GLU A 717 42.00 -15.50 5.06
CA GLU A 717 42.33 -16.21 3.84
C GLU A 717 42.91 -15.28 2.75
N PRO A 718 43.64 -15.84 1.75
CA PRO A 718 44.19 -15.05 0.63
C PRO A 718 43.13 -14.36 -0.23
N GLU A 719 41.91 -14.89 -0.24
CA GLU A 719 40.74 -14.27 -0.86
C GLU A 719 39.66 -14.03 0.19
N LEU A 720 39.02 -12.87 0.14
CA LEU A 720 37.79 -12.61 0.89
C LEU A 720 36.61 -12.68 -0.08
N LYS A 721 35.63 -13.52 0.22
CA LYS A 721 34.39 -13.66 -0.57
C LYS A 721 33.19 -13.23 0.25
N VAL A 722 32.33 -12.42 -0.36
CA VAL A 722 31.07 -11.94 0.23
C VAL A 722 29.93 -12.43 -0.63
N SER A 723 28.96 -13.10 0.00
CA SER A 723 27.72 -13.53 -0.65
C SER A 723 26.64 -12.49 -0.44
N TYR A 724 25.84 -12.23 -1.47
CA TYR A 724 24.71 -11.28 -1.45
C TYR A 724 23.54 -11.81 -2.29
N GLN A 725 22.34 -11.29 -2.06
CA GLN A 725 21.13 -11.63 -2.79
C GLN A 725 21.09 -10.85 -4.11
N GLY A 726 21.31 -11.56 -5.22
CA GLY A 726 21.13 -11.02 -6.58
C GLY A 726 19.65 -11.08 -7.03
N ARG A 727 19.38 -10.67 -8.28
CA ARG A 727 18.00 -10.59 -8.83
C ARG A 727 17.23 -11.92 -8.88
N LEU A 728 17.92 -13.05 -8.97
CA LEU A 728 17.28 -14.37 -9.11
C LEU A 728 17.77 -15.39 -8.08
N ARG A 729 18.98 -15.18 -7.53
CA ARG A 729 19.59 -16.07 -6.53
C ARG A 729 20.67 -15.37 -5.73
N LYS A 730 21.12 -16.05 -4.67
CA LYS A 730 22.31 -15.70 -3.90
C LYS A 730 23.57 -15.83 -4.76
N ALA A 731 24.33 -14.75 -4.90
CA ALA A 731 25.56 -14.67 -5.67
C ALA A 731 26.75 -14.43 -4.73
N THR A 732 27.93 -14.92 -5.08
CA THR A 732 29.16 -14.73 -4.30
C THR A 732 30.17 -13.93 -5.11
N ARG A 733 30.72 -12.85 -4.52
CA ARG A 733 31.78 -12.03 -5.11
C ARG A 733 33.07 -12.12 -4.30
N THR A 734 34.19 -12.26 -4.99
CA THR A 734 35.52 -12.04 -4.37
C THR A 734 35.73 -10.54 -4.24
N VAL A 735 35.84 -10.06 -3.00
CA VAL A 735 35.98 -8.64 -2.64
C VAL A 735 37.41 -8.26 -2.30
N VAL A 736 38.24 -9.21 -1.88
CA VAL A 736 39.68 -9.04 -1.71
C VAL A 736 40.40 -10.22 -2.33
N LYS A 737 41.48 -9.96 -3.08
CA LYS A 737 42.34 -10.98 -3.68
C LYS A 737 43.80 -10.64 -3.43
N ALA A 738 44.53 -11.52 -2.75
CA ALA A 738 45.98 -11.44 -2.63
C ALA A 738 46.63 -11.82 -3.96
N ARG A 739 47.51 -10.97 -4.48
CA ARG A 739 48.29 -11.24 -5.69
C ARG A 739 49.68 -11.71 -5.29
N THR A 740 50.02 -12.93 -5.69
CA THR A 740 51.29 -13.59 -5.39
C THR A 740 52.19 -13.68 -6.62
N LYS A 741 53.49 -13.92 -6.43
CA LYS A 741 54.41 -14.18 -7.55
C LYS A 741 54.20 -15.61 -8.09
N ARG A 742 54.33 -15.81 -9.41
CA ARG A 742 54.18 -17.16 -10.03
C ARG A 742 55.11 -18.24 -9.48
N GLU A 743 56.26 -17.85 -8.95
CA GLU A 743 57.32 -18.76 -8.48
C GLU A 743 57.44 -18.81 -6.95
N SER A 744 56.62 -18.05 -6.20
CA SER A 744 56.64 -18.04 -4.73
C SER A 744 55.27 -17.72 -4.13
N ALA A 745 54.95 -18.25 -2.96
CA ALA A 745 53.73 -17.87 -2.22
C ALA A 745 53.75 -16.43 -1.65
N ASP A 746 54.82 -15.66 -1.90
CA ASP A 746 54.97 -14.29 -1.42
C ASP A 746 53.93 -13.36 -2.07
N ILE A 747 53.19 -12.65 -1.22
CA ILE A 747 52.17 -11.68 -1.60
C ILE A 747 52.86 -10.37 -2.01
N VAL A 748 52.54 -9.87 -3.21
CA VAL A 748 53.05 -8.61 -3.75
C VAL A 748 52.15 -7.44 -3.33
N TYR A 749 50.84 -7.59 -3.51
CA TYR A 749 49.84 -6.63 -3.10
C TYR A 749 48.47 -7.31 -2.96
N PHE A 750 47.53 -6.60 -2.36
CA PHE A 750 46.12 -6.97 -2.27
C PHE A 750 45.30 -6.07 -3.19
N GLU A 751 44.40 -6.70 -3.93
CA GLU A 751 43.38 -6.05 -4.73
C GLU A 751 42.07 -6.06 -3.97
N HIS A 752 41.46 -4.89 -3.80
CA HIS A 752 40.21 -4.70 -3.08
C HIS A 752 39.16 -4.15 -4.02
N LYS A 753 37.97 -4.76 -4.01
CA LYS A 753 36.79 -4.15 -4.61
C LYS A 753 36.41 -2.95 -3.75
N ALA A 754 36.20 -1.82 -4.40
CA ALA A 754 35.93 -0.54 -3.74
C ALA A 754 34.68 0.14 -4.32
N VAL A 755 34.13 1.08 -3.55
CA VAL A 755 33.10 2.01 -3.99
C VAL A 755 33.50 3.42 -3.60
N SER A 756 33.52 4.32 -4.56
CA SER A 756 33.61 5.75 -4.29
C SER A 756 32.20 6.32 -4.18
N PHE A 757 31.99 7.26 -3.27
CA PHE A 757 30.67 7.83 -3.04
C PHE A 757 30.69 9.35 -2.95
N SER A 758 29.56 9.95 -3.30
CA SER A 758 29.31 11.37 -3.10
C SER A 758 27.83 11.60 -2.85
N VAL A 759 27.49 12.74 -2.28
CA VAL A 759 26.11 13.18 -2.10
C VAL A 759 25.89 14.30 -3.10
N LEU A 760 24.78 14.25 -3.83
CA LEU A 760 24.39 15.27 -4.80
C LEU A 760 22.93 15.66 -4.60
N ARG A 761 22.64 16.91 -4.95
CA ARG A 761 21.29 17.49 -4.92
C ARG A 761 20.75 17.62 -6.34
N PHE A 762 19.50 17.21 -6.53
CA PHE A 762 18.74 17.27 -7.77
C PHE A 762 17.41 18.01 -7.52
N GLY A 763 17.42 19.34 -7.65
CA GLY A 763 16.25 20.14 -7.30
C GLY A 763 15.97 20.11 -5.79
N SER A 764 14.83 19.57 -5.37
CA SER A 764 14.50 19.32 -3.97
C SER A 764 15.12 18.02 -3.43
N ASP A 765 15.49 17.10 -4.31
CA ASP A 765 15.80 15.73 -3.93
C ASP A 765 17.30 15.55 -3.72
N TRP A 766 17.67 14.63 -2.85
CA TRP A 766 19.07 14.31 -2.54
C TRP A 766 19.34 12.84 -2.82
N ALA A 767 20.53 12.52 -3.30
CA ALA A 767 20.92 11.15 -3.58
C ALA A 767 22.40 10.90 -3.30
N VAL A 768 22.73 9.67 -2.90
CA VAL A 768 24.09 9.17 -2.83
C VAL A 768 24.46 8.55 -4.17
N VAL A 769 25.53 9.04 -4.77
CA VAL A 769 26.11 8.47 -5.99
C VAL A 769 27.10 7.38 -5.60
N LEU A 770 26.94 6.17 -6.13
CA LEU A 770 27.86 5.07 -5.94
C LEU A 770 28.67 4.83 -7.21
N THR A 771 30.00 4.86 -7.12
CA THR A 771 30.89 4.58 -8.26
C THR A 771 31.78 3.40 -7.91
N PRO A 772 31.45 2.18 -8.39
CA PRO A 772 32.28 1.01 -8.18
C PRO A 772 33.69 1.21 -8.76
N GLY A 773 34.67 0.53 -8.15
CA GLY A 773 36.04 0.56 -8.61
C GLY A 773 36.92 -0.36 -7.77
N TYR A 774 38.22 -0.05 -7.73
CA TYR A 774 39.22 -0.86 -7.05
C TYR A 774 40.17 -0.02 -6.21
N ALA A 775 40.64 -0.60 -5.10
CA ALA A 775 41.74 -0.10 -4.29
C ALA A 775 42.84 -1.17 -4.22
N PHE A 776 44.09 -0.73 -4.07
CA PHE A 776 45.25 -1.62 -4.08
C PHE A 776 46.17 -1.28 -2.91
N THR A 777 46.49 -2.26 -2.07
CA THR A 777 47.30 -2.04 -0.87
C THR A 777 48.44 -3.06 -0.76
N ARG A 778 49.54 -2.69 -0.11
CA ARG A 778 50.66 -3.60 0.19
C ARG A 778 50.35 -4.51 1.38
N ASP A 779 49.62 -4.01 2.39
CA ASP A 779 49.34 -4.70 3.64
C ASP A 779 47.99 -5.44 3.68
N GLY A 780 47.13 -5.20 2.68
CA GLY A 780 45.77 -5.72 2.64
C GLY A 780 44.80 -4.93 3.51
N VAL A 781 45.19 -3.75 4.01
CA VAL A 781 44.36 -2.96 4.93
C VAL A 781 44.31 -1.49 4.48
N ARG A 782 45.43 -0.76 4.51
CA ARG A 782 45.43 0.70 4.29
C ARG A 782 46.62 1.26 3.54
N ASN A 783 47.75 0.54 3.47
CA ASN A 783 48.96 1.09 2.87
C ASN A 783 48.89 0.98 1.34
N PRO A 784 48.67 2.07 0.58
CA PRO A 784 48.52 1.98 -0.87
C PRO A 784 49.82 1.55 -1.54
N ILE A 785 49.71 0.93 -2.71
CA ILE A 785 50.86 0.76 -3.62
C ILE A 785 51.23 2.09 -4.29
N SER A 786 52.33 2.15 -5.04
CA SER A 786 52.78 3.39 -5.72
C SER A 786 51.68 3.99 -6.61
N ARG A 787 51.66 5.33 -6.71
CA ARG A 787 50.60 6.06 -7.47
C ARG A 787 50.60 5.66 -8.95
N GLU A 788 51.77 5.50 -9.55
CA GLU A 788 51.93 5.10 -10.95
C GLU A 788 51.35 3.71 -11.20
N ARG A 789 51.66 2.75 -10.31
CA ARG A 789 51.16 1.38 -10.38
C ARG A 789 49.66 1.31 -10.11
N THR A 790 49.17 2.08 -9.13
CA THR A 790 47.73 2.21 -8.84
C THR A 790 46.97 2.71 -10.08
N ASN A 791 47.46 3.77 -10.73
CA ASN A 791 46.83 4.33 -11.92
C ASN A 791 46.87 3.33 -13.09
N ALA A 792 47.99 2.64 -13.31
CA ALA A 792 48.11 1.63 -14.35
C ALA A 792 47.15 0.44 -14.13
N LEU A 793 47.08 -0.09 -12.90
CA LEU A 793 46.17 -1.20 -12.57
C LEU A 793 44.71 -0.78 -12.62
N SER A 794 44.37 0.40 -12.08
CA SER A 794 43.00 0.93 -12.13
C SER A 794 42.54 1.21 -13.55
N THR A 795 43.41 1.73 -14.42
CA THR A 795 43.09 2.01 -15.83
C THR A 795 42.85 0.70 -16.60
N ARG A 796 43.66 -0.34 -16.34
CA ARG A 796 43.46 -1.65 -16.98
C ARG A 796 42.19 -2.35 -16.53
N ARG A 797 41.82 -2.25 -15.25
CA ARG A 797 40.54 -2.73 -14.72
C ARG A 797 39.35 -1.99 -15.35
N ALA A 798 39.38 -0.66 -15.30
CA ALA A 798 38.31 0.18 -15.84
C ALA A 798 38.10 -0.02 -17.36
N ALA A 799 39.16 -0.32 -18.12
CA ALA A 799 39.07 -0.62 -19.54
C ALA A 799 38.24 -1.88 -19.87
N ARG A 800 37.95 -2.73 -18.87
CA ARG A 800 37.15 -3.95 -19.01
C ARG A 800 35.86 -3.93 -18.16
N ASP A 801 35.52 -2.79 -17.57
CA ASP A 801 34.27 -2.61 -16.83
C ASP A 801 33.14 -2.19 -17.79
N PHE A 802 32.39 -3.17 -18.29
CA PHE A 802 31.23 -2.96 -19.15
C PHE A 802 29.93 -2.75 -18.35
N ASN A 803 28.91 -2.17 -18.97
CA ASN A 803 27.64 -1.81 -18.33
C ASN A 803 27.01 -2.92 -17.47
N PRO A 804 26.94 -4.20 -17.91
CA PRO A 804 26.39 -5.27 -17.07
C PRO A 804 27.21 -5.51 -15.80
N SER A 805 28.56 -5.51 -15.90
CA SER A 805 29.47 -5.68 -14.76
C SER A 805 29.31 -4.55 -13.73
N VAL A 806 29.28 -3.30 -14.21
CA VAL A 806 29.08 -2.12 -13.36
C VAL A 806 27.72 -2.16 -12.66
N LEU A 807 26.67 -2.56 -13.37
CA LEU A 807 25.33 -2.69 -12.80
C LEU A 807 25.26 -3.74 -11.69
N GLN A 808 25.90 -4.89 -11.90
CA GLN A 808 26.01 -5.90 -10.86
C GLN A 808 26.85 -5.42 -9.67
N ASP A 809 27.88 -4.59 -9.90
CA ASP A 809 28.70 -4.01 -8.85
C ASP A 809 27.96 -2.96 -8.02
N VAL A 810 27.16 -2.10 -8.67
CA VAL A 810 26.25 -1.19 -7.97
C VAL A 810 25.26 -1.98 -7.13
N SER A 811 24.69 -3.06 -7.69
CA SER A 811 23.74 -3.92 -6.97
C SER A 811 24.38 -4.60 -5.75
N PHE A 812 25.61 -5.08 -5.89
CA PHE A 812 26.42 -5.64 -4.81
C PHE A 812 26.67 -4.60 -3.70
N TRP A 813 27.15 -3.41 -4.06
CA TRP A 813 27.43 -2.36 -3.06
C TRP A 813 26.16 -1.89 -2.36
N LEU A 814 25.04 -1.80 -3.07
CA LEU A 814 23.76 -1.45 -2.48
C LEU A 814 23.28 -2.53 -1.49
N ALA A 815 23.48 -3.81 -1.80
CA ALA A 815 23.22 -4.91 -0.87
C ALA A 815 24.09 -4.82 0.40
N VAL A 816 25.39 -4.48 0.26
CA VAL A 816 26.31 -4.29 1.39
C VAL A 816 25.89 -3.11 2.27
N LEU A 817 25.57 -1.96 1.66
CA LEU A 817 25.17 -0.74 2.38
C LEU A 817 23.83 -0.91 3.08
N SER A 818 22.84 -1.47 2.38
CA SER A 818 21.53 -1.75 2.98
C SER A 818 21.58 -2.88 4.03
N GLY A 819 22.59 -3.75 4.00
CA GLY A 819 22.57 -4.98 4.79
C GLY A 819 21.46 -5.93 4.33
N GLU A 820 21.16 -5.92 3.03
CA GLU A 820 20.10 -6.71 2.38
C GLU A 820 18.70 -6.45 2.95
N THR A 821 18.47 -5.27 3.55
CA THR A 821 17.12 -4.87 3.96
C THR A 821 16.25 -4.64 2.73
N GLU A 822 15.05 -5.23 2.75
CA GLU A 822 14.01 -4.96 1.76
C GLU A 822 13.28 -3.66 2.17
N GLY A 823 13.27 -2.63 1.32
CA GLY A 823 12.60 -1.34 1.60
C GLY A 823 13.54 -0.14 1.81
N LEU A 824 13.21 0.77 2.73
CA LEU A 824 14.11 1.87 3.07
C LEU A 824 15.11 1.38 4.12
N PHE A 825 16.38 1.78 4.00
CA PHE A 825 17.41 1.46 4.98
C PHE A 825 17.95 2.74 5.62
N ALA A 826 18.25 2.66 6.91
CA ALA A 826 18.79 3.78 7.67
C ALA A 826 20.31 3.83 7.58
N LEU A 827 20.89 5.03 7.63
CA LEU A 827 22.31 5.19 7.93
C LEU A 827 22.57 4.79 9.39
N GLU A 828 23.11 3.60 9.56
CA GLU A 828 23.50 3.03 10.84
C GLU A 828 24.80 3.65 11.40
N GLN A 829 24.98 3.58 12.73
CA GLN A 829 26.24 3.85 13.42
C GLN A 829 26.75 2.54 14.05
N ARG A 830 28.04 2.48 14.40
CA ARG A 830 28.56 1.30 15.11
C ARG A 830 27.86 1.14 16.47
N ARG A 831 27.48 -0.09 16.79
CA ARG A 831 26.72 -0.41 18.03
C ARG A 831 27.48 -0.12 19.33
N ASP A 832 28.81 -0.02 19.26
CA ASP A 832 29.68 0.35 20.37
C ASP A 832 29.84 1.87 20.55
N ASN A 833 29.15 2.69 19.74
CA ASN A 833 29.20 4.14 19.82
C ASN A 833 28.06 4.69 20.70
N ASP A 834 28.40 5.24 21.87
CA ASP A 834 27.45 5.85 22.81
C ASP A 834 26.69 7.07 22.26
N LEU A 835 27.16 7.62 21.14
CA LEU A 835 26.54 8.77 20.44
C LEU A 835 25.34 8.37 19.59
N THR A 836 25.14 7.08 19.33
CA THR A 836 24.11 6.56 18.41
C THR A 836 22.69 7.04 18.75
N ARG A 837 22.37 7.18 20.04
CA ARG A 837 21.04 7.64 20.50
C ARG A 837 20.71 9.09 20.15
N PHE A 838 21.71 9.88 19.76
CA PHE A 838 21.55 11.29 19.35
C PHE A 838 21.63 11.45 17.83
N ALA A 839 21.84 10.36 17.09
CA ALA A 839 21.98 10.39 15.64
C ALA A 839 20.64 10.73 14.96
N PRO A 840 20.68 11.43 13.81
CA PRO A 840 19.49 11.66 13.02
C PRO A 840 19.01 10.37 12.34
N SER A 841 17.72 10.29 12.05
CA SER A 841 17.18 9.27 11.13
C SER A 841 17.31 9.78 9.70
N VAL A 842 18.19 9.15 8.91
CA VAL A 842 18.35 9.42 7.48
C VAL A 842 18.16 8.12 6.73
N LEU A 843 17.24 8.12 5.77
CA LEU A 843 16.82 6.89 5.11
C LEU A 843 17.01 6.93 3.61
N LEU A 844 17.52 5.84 3.09
CA LEU A 844 17.87 5.66 1.71
C LEU A 844 17.05 4.54 1.10
N SER A 845 16.78 4.66 -0.20
CA SER A 845 16.17 3.56 -0.95
C SER A 845 17.14 2.40 -1.12
N HIS A 846 16.70 1.16 -0.88
CA HIS A 846 17.47 -0.05 -1.24
C HIS A 846 17.53 -0.31 -2.77
N ARG A 847 16.93 0.55 -3.60
CA ARG A 847 16.96 0.44 -5.06
C ARG A 847 17.41 1.74 -5.71
N THR A 848 18.09 1.61 -6.83
CA THR A 848 18.39 2.76 -7.68
C THR A 848 17.24 3.00 -8.67
N PRO A 849 16.89 4.26 -8.97
CA PRO A 849 15.94 4.59 -10.01
C PRO A 849 16.31 3.91 -11.31
N THR A 850 15.33 3.25 -11.92
CA THR A 850 15.49 2.61 -13.23
C THR A 850 14.54 3.20 -14.24
N ILE A 851 14.99 3.35 -15.47
CA ILE A 851 14.18 3.74 -16.60
C ILE A 851 14.44 2.77 -17.74
N SER A 852 13.38 2.33 -18.40
CA SER A 852 13.49 1.49 -19.58
C SER A 852 13.40 2.37 -20.81
N PHE A 853 14.44 2.39 -21.63
CA PHE A 853 14.40 2.98 -22.95
C PHE A 853 14.39 1.88 -23.99
N ASN A 854 13.69 2.14 -25.08
CA ASN A 854 13.74 1.30 -26.26
C ASN A 854 14.85 1.89 -27.13
N VAL A 855 15.97 1.17 -27.26
CA VAL A 855 17.14 1.66 -27.98
C VAL A 855 17.38 0.80 -29.21
N SER A 856 17.25 1.39 -30.40
CA SER A 856 17.84 0.95 -31.69
C SER A 856 19.30 0.55 -31.53
N ALA A 857 19.61 -0.65 -31.02
CA ALA A 857 20.99 -1.09 -30.88
C ALA A 857 21.49 -1.62 -32.22
N PHE A 858 22.66 -1.11 -32.60
CA PHE A 858 23.51 -1.64 -33.65
C PHE A 858 23.90 -3.09 -33.27
N ASP A 859 23.98 -3.97 -34.26
CA ASP A 859 24.26 -5.43 -34.23
C ASP A 859 25.51 -5.91 -33.42
N GLU A 860 26.18 -5.06 -32.64
CA GLU A 860 27.51 -5.32 -32.05
C GLU A 860 27.52 -5.81 -30.59
N LEU A 861 26.38 -5.91 -29.90
CA LEU A 861 26.37 -6.26 -28.45
C LEU A 861 26.46 -7.76 -28.16
N ALA A 862 25.78 -8.61 -28.94
CA ALA A 862 25.74 -10.06 -28.67
C ALA A 862 27.06 -10.79 -28.98
N GLN A 863 27.89 -10.26 -29.90
CA GLN A 863 29.27 -10.77 -30.11
C GLN A 863 30.22 -10.40 -28.97
N ARG A 864 29.87 -9.36 -28.19
CA ARG A 864 30.74 -8.75 -27.19
C ARG A 864 30.75 -9.51 -25.87
N ASP A 865 29.64 -10.12 -25.45
CA ASP A 865 29.59 -10.88 -24.19
C ASP A 865 30.53 -12.10 -24.19
N SER A 866 30.71 -12.78 -25.33
CA SER A 866 31.72 -13.84 -25.46
C SER A 866 33.16 -13.31 -25.48
N GLU A 867 33.38 -12.08 -25.95
CA GLU A 867 34.70 -11.43 -25.90
C GLU A 867 35.06 -10.98 -24.47
N ILE A 868 34.06 -10.61 -23.65
CA ILE A 868 34.25 -10.17 -22.26
C ILE A 868 34.88 -11.26 -21.39
N ASP A 869 34.42 -12.51 -21.48
CA ASP A 869 34.97 -13.62 -20.68
C ASP A 869 36.41 -13.96 -21.06
N GLU A 870 36.73 -13.95 -22.36
CA GLU A 870 38.11 -14.12 -22.84
C GLU A 870 39.01 -12.95 -22.42
N ASP A 871 38.49 -11.73 -22.45
CA ASP A 871 39.22 -10.53 -22.03
C ASP A 871 39.42 -10.47 -20.52
N LEU A 872 38.49 -10.97 -19.70
CA LEU A 872 38.68 -11.09 -18.25
C LEU A 872 39.79 -12.10 -17.90
N GLN A 873 39.85 -13.24 -18.59
CA GLN A 873 40.94 -14.21 -18.39
C GLN A 873 42.30 -13.66 -18.82
N LYS A 874 42.36 -12.94 -19.95
CA LYS A 874 43.57 -12.20 -20.36
C LYS A 874 43.95 -11.14 -19.32
N LEU A 875 42.99 -10.53 -18.63
CA LEU A 875 43.24 -9.47 -17.65
C LEU A 875 43.97 -10.02 -16.45
N ASP A 876 43.47 -11.14 -15.93
CA ASP A 876 44.09 -11.79 -14.78
C ASP A 876 45.53 -12.21 -15.10
N ALA A 877 45.79 -12.72 -16.31
CA ALA A 877 47.14 -13.05 -16.77
C ALA A 877 48.05 -11.81 -16.94
N GLU A 878 47.53 -10.70 -17.46
CA GLU A 878 48.26 -9.43 -17.60
C GLU A 878 48.57 -8.79 -16.23
N LEU A 879 47.59 -8.75 -15.32
CA LEU A 879 47.75 -8.23 -13.96
C LEU A 879 48.76 -9.07 -13.15
N GLU A 880 48.79 -10.39 -13.35
CA GLU A 880 49.86 -11.26 -12.84
C GLU A 880 51.23 -10.89 -13.39
N ALA A 881 51.34 -10.62 -14.70
CA ALA A 881 52.61 -10.22 -15.31
C ALA A 881 53.11 -8.87 -14.76
N LEU A 882 52.21 -7.92 -14.51
CA LEU A 882 52.52 -6.63 -13.90
C LEU A 882 52.81 -6.67 -12.41
N ALA A 883 52.33 -7.70 -11.70
CA ALA A 883 52.76 -7.96 -10.33
C ALA A 883 54.26 -8.33 -10.26
N LEU A 884 54.86 -8.77 -11.38
CA LEU A 884 56.26 -9.19 -11.48
C LEU A 884 57.21 -8.05 -11.91
N GLU A 885 56.69 -6.92 -12.41
CA GLU A 885 57.51 -5.74 -12.69
C GLU A 885 58.02 -5.13 -11.37
N PRO A 886 59.34 -4.90 -11.21
CA PRO A 886 59.89 -4.26 -10.01
C PRO A 886 59.38 -2.81 -9.89
N ASP A 887 58.95 -2.41 -8.69
CA ASP A 887 58.65 -1.00 -8.42
C ASP A 887 59.96 -0.21 -8.58
N ASP A 888 59.95 0.95 -9.27
CA ASP A 888 61.17 1.76 -9.44
C ASP A 888 61.73 2.27 -8.08
N GLU A 889 60.96 2.18 -6.99
CA GLU A 889 61.45 2.39 -5.61
C GLU A 889 62.43 1.29 -5.14
N ASP A 890 62.31 0.05 -5.63
CA ASP A 890 63.25 -1.04 -5.29
C ASP A 890 64.61 -0.86 -5.99
N ARG A 891 64.71 0.02 -6.99
CA ARG A 891 65.99 0.36 -7.64
C ARG A 891 66.78 1.40 -6.86
N ASP A 892 66.12 2.31 -6.15
CA ASP A 892 66.78 3.39 -5.43
C ASP A 892 67.24 3.00 -4.01
N GLY A 893 66.72 1.90 -3.47
CA GLY A 893 67.18 1.31 -2.20
C GLY A 893 68.56 0.62 -2.24
N SER A 894 69.14 0.43 -3.42
CA SER A 894 70.44 -0.25 -3.59
C SER A 894 71.63 0.69 -3.91
N ARG A 895 71.42 2.02 -3.88
CA ARG A 895 72.44 3.01 -4.25
C ARG A 895 72.70 4.15 -3.26
N ARG A 896 72.21 4.05 -2.02
CA ARG A 896 72.56 5.02 -0.96
C ARG A 896 73.24 4.34 0.23
N ASP A 897 74.44 3.83 -0.03
CA ASP A 897 75.50 3.67 0.96
C ASP A 897 76.73 4.42 0.45
N ALA A 898 76.71 5.76 0.54
CA ALA A 898 77.85 6.67 0.69
C ALA A 898 77.41 8.12 0.42
N ASP A 899 77.77 9.02 1.36
CA ASP A 899 77.67 10.49 1.33
C ASP A 899 76.21 11.01 1.38
N ASP A 900 75.74 11.76 2.38
CA ASP A 900 76.30 12.96 3.00
C ASP A 900 75.36 13.40 4.17
N LEU A 901 75.90 14.15 5.11
CA LEU A 901 75.24 14.66 6.33
C LEU A 901 74.65 16.06 6.09
N GLY A 902 73.35 16.29 6.34
CA GLY A 902 72.79 17.66 6.41
C GLY A 902 71.26 17.72 6.58
N PRO A 903 70.70 18.69 7.34
CA PRO A 903 69.41 18.54 8.01
C PRO A 903 68.20 18.97 7.16
N SER A 904 67.06 18.38 7.55
CA SER A 904 65.69 18.56 7.07
C SER A 904 65.08 19.93 7.40
N GLU A 905 64.48 20.58 6.40
CA GLU A 905 63.34 21.51 6.55
C GLU A 905 62.06 20.82 6.04
N PRO A 906 60.88 21.04 6.65
CA PRO A 906 59.63 20.45 6.19
C PRO A 906 58.90 21.38 5.22
N ASP A 907 58.55 20.86 4.04
CA ASP A 907 57.59 21.50 3.12
C ASP A 907 56.15 21.16 3.53
N ASP A 908 55.34 22.21 3.61
CA ASP A 908 53.89 22.27 3.79
C ASP A 908 53.12 21.50 2.70
N VAL A 909 52.05 20.80 3.08
CA VAL A 909 51.00 20.35 2.13
C VAL A 909 49.62 20.38 2.82
N ASP A 910 48.70 21.11 2.19
CA ASP A 910 47.27 21.36 2.49
C ASP A 910 46.37 20.11 2.54
#